data_AF-A0A7S4K931-F1
#
_entry.id   AF-A0A7S4K931-F1
#
_cell.length_a   1.000
_cell.length_b   1.000
_cell.length_c   1.000
_cell.angle_alpha   90.00
_cell.angle_beta   90.00
_cell.angle_gamma   90.00
#
_symmetry.space_group_name_H-M   'P 1'
#
loop_
_entity.id
_entity.type
_entity.pdbx_description
1 polymer ?
#
loop_
_entity_poly.entity_id
_entity_poly.type
_entity_poly.pdbx_seq_one_letter_code
_entity_poly.pdbx_strand_id
1 'polypeptide(L)'
;MDDKRVVLKLAYKGQIRRINLAKRPLSIAEVQAAVTQLFPGEKVVNLTYADEDGDVITLNSDLELAEAFNCSPDNKNVVVIRLNVESQELENANPAGSMILFDGVDIFGGGGGGGEERKKLEKERKEVEKELARLENDKAWLEEERAHLKEEKERLQQHEKAMADEREEEKAKEAALRVRLEKEISVAAKLGAEGKQELEQLQQQLEQERQQLKEVGKVMEKERSSLQAGKESLIAERKQFLSESQANLEMGAAAGEWMKEKEEFTKAFEMEKELFEKARELLKKERDEFDDKQEEFAAERDMFEEDRDKLVTEKEDFTSKKEEFMMKKADFDDQSARFAAEKEEFANEMKEFEKRKEVNDDAMEEEMRDLQRQIAALKQKIEEDRVGYGLEREQNEIELEMVQKERAEMRQAREVVEKERDLADKERKAAEEERAALVEERQELRTELDCVQEEEKRLEEEREALVEEREEMRAELASLQKERHDIEYQMAELGEKQCNMEEEQAQMEKERACLKEEKVKVEEDMEEARKRLEEEQSRVEEERRHFEEDLELLQQRLEEDRSRLEQDRALLEKETARLEKDRANLEDERLMLEEEKRRVEEDRAQLDEEGVGKEKKGGEKKDEVVVPVAAKSLDEQEAWLLKQLEDERNRLHQEEKEREEEKRKKEEEREDEGFEKIPYEEEEEKKRREAQEERRLEEERQRYEEGRRREEEELRRQEEEEKRHEEEEEEKRRQEEEDKRYEEEKKREEEEEEKRRQEEEEERKLEEEERLREEEKKRKEEEERVRQEQEKQKEEEERQKQLQQEKKEGLEMLTSFGFGAKESRNALKKFKGDVQQALEFLLQKQEQREKEQKEKEDREKYGGDNPKRAEGMKVIVGMGFGEDVARKALIECKDNVEEALEKLMG
;
A
#
# COMPACT_ATOMS: atom_id res chain seq x y z
N MET A 1 -48.02 11.50 -4.45
CA MET A 1 -48.09 12.49 -5.56
C MET A 1 -48.47 13.78 -4.90
N ASP A 2 -47.47 14.42 -4.31
CA ASP A 2 -47.64 15.36 -3.21
C ASP A 2 -48.07 16.73 -3.74
N ASP A 3 -48.95 17.41 -2.99
CA ASP A 3 -49.50 18.74 -3.26
C ASP A 3 -48.37 19.80 -3.27
N LYS A 4 -47.56 19.83 -4.32
CA LYS A 4 -46.55 20.87 -4.54
C LYS A 4 -47.25 22.19 -4.85
N ARG A 5 -47.34 23.08 -3.86
CA ARG A 5 -47.80 24.47 -4.05
C ARG A 5 -46.71 25.26 -4.78
N VAL A 6 -47.10 26.06 -5.77
CA VAL A 6 -46.18 26.93 -6.51
C VAL A 6 -46.36 28.36 -6.01
N VAL A 7 -45.26 29.04 -5.65
CA VAL A 7 -45.28 30.42 -5.16
C VAL A 7 -44.60 31.36 -6.16
N LEU A 8 -45.38 32.06 -6.98
CA LEU A 8 -44.85 33.03 -7.95
C LEU A 8 -44.56 34.37 -7.28
N LYS A 9 -43.40 34.98 -7.55
CA LYS A 9 -43.02 36.30 -7.02
C LYS A 9 -42.98 37.33 -8.16
N LEU A 10 -44.08 38.03 -8.37
CA LEU A 10 -44.23 39.04 -9.41
C LEU A 10 -43.59 40.36 -8.99
N ALA A 11 -42.81 41.00 -9.86
CA ALA A 11 -42.24 42.32 -9.63
C ALA A 11 -42.72 43.28 -10.73
N TYR A 12 -43.44 44.33 -10.36
CA TYR A 12 -43.98 45.28 -11.32
C TYR A 12 -43.92 46.71 -10.78
N LYS A 13 -43.27 47.63 -11.51
CA LYS A 13 -43.05 49.04 -11.11
C LYS A 13 -42.54 49.18 -9.66
N GLY A 14 -41.61 48.30 -9.25
CA GLY A 14 -41.06 48.26 -7.89
C GLY A 14 -41.93 47.59 -6.82
N GLN A 15 -43.15 47.17 -7.15
CA GLN A 15 -44.01 46.40 -6.25
C GLN A 15 -43.81 44.90 -6.44
N ILE A 16 -43.51 44.20 -5.34
CA ILE A 16 -43.34 42.75 -5.32
C ILE A 16 -44.58 42.10 -4.70
N ARG A 17 -45.26 41.21 -5.43
CA ARG A 17 -46.41 40.44 -4.93
C ARG A 17 -46.16 38.94 -5.06
N ARG A 18 -46.64 38.14 -4.10
CA ARG A 18 -46.53 36.67 -4.12
C ARG A 18 -47.90 36.03 -4.35
N ILE A 19 -47.99 35.10 -5.30
CA ILE A 19 -49.20 34.30 -5.54
C ILE A 19 -48.92 32.84 -5.24
N ASN A 20 -49.81 32.20 -4.47
CA ASN A 20 -49.80 30.76 -4.28
C ASN A 20 -50.79 30.11 -5.26
N LEU A 21 -50.29 29.28 -6.17
CA LEU A 21 -51.10 28.51 -7.11
C LEU A 21 -51.13 27.04 -6.69
N ALA A 22 -52.32 26.43 -6.68
CA ALA A 22 -52.57 25.20 -5.94
C ALA A 22 -52.47 23.89 -6.75
N LYS A 23 -52.13 23.89 -8.05
CA LYS A 23 -52.12 22.66 -8.88
C LYS A 23 -51.10 22.69 -10.00
N ARG A 24 -50.57 21.51 -10.39
CA ARG A 24 -49.93 21.23 -11.70
C ARG A 24 -50.89 20.37 -12.55
N PRO A 25 -50.88 20.50 -13.90
CA PRO A 25 -50.09 21.45 -14.69
C PRO A 25 -50.70 22.86 -14.66
N LEU A 26 -49.85 23.89 -14.54
CA LEU A 26 -50.26 25.29 -14.70
C LEU A 26 -50.10 25.67 -16.17
N SER A 27 -51.15 26.22 -16.76
CA SER A 27 -51.05 26.85 -18.08
C SER A 27 -50.63 28.32 -17.94
N ILE A 28 -49.95 28.85 -18.96
CA ILE A 28 -49.55 30.25 -19.03
C ILE A 28 -50.77 31.18 -18.97
N ALA A 29 -51.91 30.73 -19.50
CA ALA A 29 -53.17 31.45 -19.44
C ALA A 29 -53.69 31.62 -18.00
N GLU A 30 -53.55 30.59 -17.15
CA GLU A 30 -53.92 30.68 -15.74
C GLU A 30 -53.00 31.63 -14.96
N VAL A 31 -51.71 31.63 -15.28
CA VAL A 31 -50.73 32.56 -14.70
C VAL A 31 -51.05 33.99 -15.14
N GLN A 32 -51.30 34.24 -16.42
CA GLN A 32 -51.70 35.56 -16.95
C GLN A 32 -53.02 36.04 -16.34
N ALA A 33 -54.01 35.16 -16.17
CA ALA A 33 -55.27 35.50 -15.51
C ALA A 33 -55.06 35.88 -14.03
N ALA A 34 -54.22 35.15 -13.30
CA ALA A 34 -53.89 35.46 -11.92
C ALA A 34 -53.12 36.80 -11.78
N VAL A 35 -52.20 37.09 -12.71
CA VAL A 35 -51.48 38.38 -12.77
C VAL A 35 -52.47 39.51 -13.08
N THR A 36 -53.36 39.33 -14.05
CA THR A 36 -54.37 40.33 -14.45
C THR A 36 -55.35 40.63 -13.30
N GLN A 37 -55.68 39.63 -12.46
CA GLN A 37 -56.50 39.86 -11.26
C GLN A 37 -55.76 40.69 -10.20
N LEU A 38 -54.44 40.54 -10.06
CA LEU A 38 -53.65 41.29 -9.08
C LEU A 38 -53.30 42.71 -9.53
N PHE A 39 -53.27 42.94 -10.85
CA PHE A 39 -53.01 44.23 -11.48
C PHE A 39 -54.14 44.61 -12.44
N PRO A 40 -55.36 44.91 -11.94
CA PRO A 40 -56.51 45.23 -12.78
C PRO A 40 -56.32 46.59 -13.46
N GLY A 41 -56.46 46.62 -14.80
CA GLY A 41 -56.37 47.84 -15.62
C GLY A 41 -55.18 47.86 -16.58
N GLU A 42 -54.23 46.94 -16.43
CA GLU A 42 -53.07 46.84 -17.31
C GLU A 42 -53.08 45.52 -18.09
N LYS A 43 -52.80 45.60 -19.39
CA LYS A 43 -52.67 44.39 -20.23
C LYS A 43 -51.26 43.84 -20.01
N VAL A 44 -51.17 42.70 -19.34
CA VAL A 44 -49.92 41.94 -19.18
C VAL A 44 -49.53 41.41 -20.56
N VAL A 45 -48.45 41.92 -21.15
CA VAL A 45 -48.06 41.57 -22.53
C VAL A 45 -47.12 40.36 -22.53
N ASN A 46 -46.09 40.35 -21.68
CA ASN A 46 -45.07 39.29 -21.65
C ASN A 46 -44.76 38.88 -20.21
N LEU A 47 -44.57 37.57 -19.99
CA LEU A 47 -44.09 37.01 -18.73
C LEU A 47 -42.61 36.64 -18.92
N THR A 48 -41.72 37.17 -18.10
CA THR A 48 -40.27 36.89 -18.20
C THR A 48 -39.73 36.39 -16.88
N TYR A 49 -38.81 35.42 -16.82
CA TYR A 49 -38.18 35.01 -15.57
C TYR A 49 -36.67 35.12 -15.64
N ALA A 50 -36.04 35.46 -14.52
CA ALA A 50 -34.59 35.38 -14.39
C ALA A 50 -34.21 33.97 -13.90
N ASP A 51 -33.34 33.28 -14.64
CA ASP A 51 -32.75 32.01 -14.20
C ASP A 51 -31.64 32.23 -13.15
N GLU A 52 -30.91 31.16 -12.79
CA GLU A 52 -29.83 31.21 -11.80
C GLU A 52 -28.67 32.12 -12.21
N ASP A 53 -28.45 32.27 -13.51
CA ASP A 53 -27.41 33.13 -14.09
C ASP A 53 -27.88 34.59 -14.23
N GLY A 54 -29.16 34.86 -13.93
CA GLY A 54 -29.76 36.19 -14.01
C GLY A 54 -30.23 36.56 -15.42
N ASP A 55 -30.23 35.62 -16.36
CA ASP A 55 -30.69 35.83 -17.72
C ASP A 55 -32.22 35.89 -17.76
N VAL A 56 -32.77 36.95 -18.37
CA VAL A 56 -34.22 37.20 -18.42
C VAL A 56 -34.83 36.48 -19.62
N ILE A 57 -35.52 35.37 -19.37
CA ILE A 57 -36.14 34.50 -20.37
C ILE A 57 -37.64 34.81 -20.49
N THR A 58 -38.13 35.05 -21.71
CA THR A 58 -39.57 35.27 -21.96
C THR A 58 -40.31 33.94 -22.09
N LEU A 59 -41.35 33.77 -21.29
CA LEU A 59 -42.26 32.63 -21.31
C LEU A 59 -43.40 32.92 -22.30
N ASN A 60 -43.41 32.21 -23.43
CA ASN A 60 -44.40 32.31 -24.50
C ASN A 60 -45.27 31.04 -24.62
N SER A 61 -44.86 29.93 -24.01
CA SER A 61 -45.59 28.65 -24.07
C SER A 61 -45.70 27.95 -22.72
N ASP A 62 -46.69 27.04 -22.60
CA ASP A 62 -46.87 26.18 -21.42
C ASP A 62 -45.66 25.25 -21.18
N LEU A 63 -44.92 24.91 -22.25
CA LEU A 63 -43.72 24.06 -22.18
C LEU A 63 -42.56 24.80 -21.53
N GLU A 64 -42.29 26.04 -21.94
CA GLU A 64 -41.25 26.90 -21.34
C GLU A 64 -41.55 27.19 -19.87
N LEU A 65 -42.84 27.36 -19.53
CA LEU A 65 -43.26 27.51 -18.13
C LEU A 65 -43.00 26.23 -17.33
N ALA A 66 -43.22 25.05 -17.91
CA ALA A 66 -42.92 23.77 -17.27
C ALA A 66 -41.40 23.53 -17.10
N GLU A 67 -40.60 23.92 -18.10
CA GLU A 67 -39.13 23.87 -18.03
C GLU A 67 -38.59 24.81 -16.95
N ALA A 68 -39.08 26.05 -16.89
CA ALA A 68 -38.72 26.99 -15.82
C ALA A 68 -39.01 26.44 -14.41
N PHE A 69 -40.06 25.61 -14.25
CA PHE A 69 -40.35 24.93 -12.98
C PHE A 69 -39.49 23.70 -12.69
N ASN A 70 -38.85 23.11 -13.70
CA ASN A 70 -37.96 21.96 -13.57
C ASN A 70 -36.48 22.37 -13.42
N CYS A 71 -36.09 23.53 -13.92
CA CYS A 71 -34.75 24.10 -13.80
C CYS A 71 -34.43 24.70 -12.42
N SER A 72 -35.37 24.72 -11.47
CA SER A 72 -35.10 25.20 -10.11
C SER A 72 -34.33 24.12 -9.32
N PRO A 73 -33.09 24.40 -8.87
CA PRO A 73 -32.15 23.39 -8.35
C PRO A 73 -32.52 22.96 -6.93
N ASP A 74 -33.25 23.82 -6.24
CA ASP A 74 -33.85 23.53 -4.95
C ASP A 74 -35.14 22.74 -5.18
N ASN A 75 -35.11 21.44 -4.91
CA ASN A 75 -36.28 20.54 -4.81
C ASN A 75 -37.24 20.93 -3.66
N LYS A 76 -37.22 22.20 -3.22
CA LYS A 76 -38.09 22.82 -2.23
C LYS A 76 -39.38 23.23 -2.93
N ASN A 77 -40.50 23.12 -2.22
CA ASN A 77 -41.86 23.42 -2.72
C ASN A 77 -42.12 24.91 -3.04
N VAL A 78 -41.12 25.69 -3.46
CA VAL A 78 -41.18 27.13 -3.69
C VAL A 78 -40.26 27.50 -4.86
N VAL A 79 -40.81 27.62 -6.07
CA VAL A 79 -40.08 28.13 -7.25
C VAL A 79 -40.30 29.63 -7.36
N VAL A 80 -39.26 30.44 -7.16
CA VAL A 80 -39.34 31.91 -7.16
C VAL A 80 -39.09 32.45 -8.57
N ILE A 81 -40.14 32.50 -9.39
CA ILE A 81 -40.09 33.09 -10.72
C ILE A 81 -40.31 34.61 -10.61
N ARG A 82 -39.31 35.41 -10.98
CA ARG A 82 -39.41 36.89 -11.02
C ARG A 82 -39.99 37.35 -12.35
N LEU A 83 -41.28 37.64 -12.36
CA LEU A 83 -41.99 38.11 -13.55
C LEU A 83 -41.94 39.63 -13.67
N ASN A 84 -41.26 40.15 -14.71
CA ASN A 84 -41.34 41.56 -15.11
C ASN A 84 -42.53 41.74 -16.05
N VAL A 85 -43.50 42.55 -15.62
CA VAL A 85 -44.66 42.91 -16.45
C VAL A 85 -44.32 44.23 -17.17
N GLU A 86 -44.32 44.24 -18.50
CA GLU A 86 -44.21 45.47 -19.29
C GLU A 86 -45.60 45.93 -19.73
N SER A 87 -45.97 47.17 -19.41
CA SER A 87 -47.19 47.80 -19.93
C SER A 87 -46.90 48.44 -21.28
N GLN A 88 -47.64 48.05 -22.31
CA GLN A 88 -47.69 48.81 -23.55
C GLN A 88 -48.47 50.10 -23.29
N GLU A 89 -47.78 51.24 -23.23
CA GLU A 89 -48.43 52.53 -23.37
C GLU A 89 -49.03 52.58 -24.79
N LEU A 90 -50.36 52.59 -24.86
CA LEU A 90 -51.08 52.82 -26.10
C LEU A 90 -50.76 54.24 -26.57
N GLU A 91 -49.81 54.37 -27.49
CA GLU A 91 -49.68 55.53 -28.38
C GLU A 91 -50.97 55.66 -29.22
N ASN A 92 -52.01 56.22 -28.63
CA ASN A 92 -53.23 56.61 -29.30
C ASN A 92 -53.36 58.13 -29.30
N ALA A 93 -53.21 58.68 -30.50
CA ALA A 93 -53.82 59.92 -30.98
C ALA A 93 -53.60 61.19 -30.14
N ASN A 94 -52.55 61.93 -30.47
CA ASN A 94 -52.54 63.37 -30.24
C ASN A 94 -53.46 64.03 -31.29
N PRO A 95 -54.55 64.74 -30.90
CA PRO A 95 -55.40 65.43 -31.85
C PRO A 95 -54.70 66.69 -32.36
N ALA A 96 -54.73 66.83 -33.68
CA ALA A 96 -54.51 68.03 -34.49
C ALA A 96 -54.19 69.34 -33.73
N GLY A 97 -52.98 69.85 -33.99
CA GLY A 97 -52.67 71.27 -33.81
C GLY A 97 -53.68 72.12 -34.58
N SER A 98 -54.49 72.87 -33.82
CA SER A 98 -55.30 73.98 -34.33
C SER A 98 -54.36 75.14 -34.66
N MET A 99 -53.82 75.09 -35.87
CA MET A 99 -53.07 76.16 -36.51
C MET A 99 -54.07 77.25 -36.89
N ILE A 100 -54.13 78.31 -36.07
CA ILE A 100 -54.91 79.52 -36.36
C ILE A 100 -54.27 80.21 -37.57
N LEU A 101 -54.96 80.12 -38.71
CA LEU A 101 -54.72 80.93 -39.91
C LEU A 101 -54.96 82.41 -39.58
N PHE A 102 -53.90 83.22 -39.63
CA PHE A 102 -54.02 84.66 -39.82
C PHE A 102 -54.03 84.92 -41.33
N ASP A 103 -55.19 85.30 -41.86
CA ASP A 103 -55.34 85.79 -43.24
C ASP A 103 -56.35 86.95 -43.26
N GLY A 104 -56.01 88.01 -44.02
CA GLY A 104 -56.91 89.08 -44.47
C GLY A 104 -57.25 90.15 -43.42
N VAL A 105 -56.60 91.31 -43.40
CA VAL A 105 -56.85 92.47 -44.29
C VAL A 105 -58.35 92.73 -44.48
N ASP A 106 -58.88 93.69 -43.72
CA ASP A 106 -59.89 94.61 -44.24
C ASP A 106 -59.68 96.03 -43.69
N ILE A 107 -59.46 96.94 -44.63
CA ILE A 107 -59.40 98.38 -44.49
C ILE A 107 -60.84 98.88 -44.60
N PHE A 108 -61.38 99.58 -43.60
CA PHE A 108 -62.07 100.88 -43.73
C PHE A 108 -62.76 101.30 -42.42
N GLY A 109 -62.46 102.53 -41.96
CA GLY A 109 -63.52 103.43 -41.50
C GLY A 109 -63.53 103.88 -40.03
N GLY A 110 -63.07 105.11 -39.80
CA GLY A 110 -63.53 106.02 -38.71
C GLY A 110 -63.00 105.67 -37.32
N GLY A 111 -62.29 106.53 -36.59
CA GLY A 111 -62.52 107.95 -36.38
C GLY A 111 -62.64 108.19 -34.87
N GLY A 112 -61.58 108.74 -34.26
CA GLY A 112 -61.61 109.34 -32.92
C GLY A 112 -61.32 108.40 -31.74
N GLY A 113 -60.15 108.55 -31.11
CA GLY A 113 -59.88 107.91 -29.81
C GLY A 113 -58.42 107.74 -29.42
N GLY A 114 -57.57 108.78 -29.51
CA GLY A 114 -56.12 108.73 -29.25
C GLY A 114 -55.66 108.44 -27.81
N GLY A 115 -56.44 107.73 -27.00
CA GLY A 115 -56.11 107.37 -25.61
C GLY A 115 -56.05 105.86 -25.33
N GLU A 116 -56.75 105.02 -26.10
CA GLU A 116 -56.82 103.57 -25.86
C GLU A 116 -55.77 102.76 -26.64
N GLU A 117 -55.42 103.16 -27.87
CA GLU A 117 -54.32 102.52 -28.62
C GLU A 117 -52.99 102.63 -27.88
N ARG A 118 -52.74 103.75 -27.19
CA ARG A 118 -51.51 103.94 -26.41
C ARG A 118 -51.44 102.99 -25.21
N LYS A 119 -52.57 102.69 -24.57
CA LYS A 119 -52.65 101.72 -23.47
C LYS A 119 -52.55 100.28 -23.97
N LYS A 120 -53.12 99.98 -25.13
CA LYS A 120 -53.00 98.66 -25.77
C LYS A 120 -51.56 98.37 -26.19
N LEU A 121 -50.90 99.33 -26.85
CA LEU A 121 -49.49 99.24 -27.23
C LEU A 121 -48.57 99.17 -25.99
N GLU A 122 -48.91 99.85 -24.89
CA GLU A 122 -48.13 99.75 -23.65
C GLU A 122 -48.32 98.38 -22.96
N LYS A 123 -49.52 97.79 -23.04
CA LYS A 123 -49.76 96.43 -22.53
C LYS A 123 -49.00 95.39 -23.36
N GLU A 124 -49.10 95.47 -24.68
CA GLU A 124 -48.35 94.59 -25.60
C GLU A 124 -46.84 94.75 -25.40
N ARG A 125 -46.34 95.98 -25.20
CA ARG A 125 -44.92 96.21 -24.89
C ARG A 125 -44.49 95.56 -23.57
N LYS A 126 -45.31 95.65 -22.51
CA LYS A 126 -45.02 94.99 -21.22
C LYS A 126 -45.09 93.46 -21.30
N GLU A 127 -45.91 92.93 -22.19
CA GLU A 127 -46.03 91.49 -22.43
C GLU A 127 -44.83 90.95 -23.21
N VAL A 128 -44.40 91.67 -24.25
CA VAL A 128 -43.14 91.39 -24.98
C VAL A 128 -41.92 91.52 -24.06
N GLU A 129 -41.91 92.49 -23.13
CA GLU A 129 -40.83 92.67 -22.16
C GLU A 129 -40.77 91.51 -21.14
N LYS A 130 -41.92 90.96 -20.75
CA LYS A 130 -41.99 89.75 -19.91
C LYS A 130 -41.55 88.49 -20.66
N GLU A 131 -41.95 88.36 -21.93
CA GLU A 131 -41.50 87.26 -22.80
C GLU A 131 -39.98 87.32 -23.02
N LEU A 132 -39.43 88.51 -23.26
CA LEU A 132 -37.98 88.71 -23.35
C LEU A 132 -37.26 88.31 -22.06
N ALA A 133 -37.78 88.70 -20.89
CA ALA A 133 -37.20 88.30 -19.60
C ALA A 133 -37.28 86.77 -19.36
N ARG A 134 -38.34 86.10 -19.83
CA ARG A 134 -38.43 84.63 -19.80
C ARG A 134 -37.40 83.99 -20.71
N LEU A 135 -37.28 84.46 -21.95
CA LEU A 135 -36.30 83.96 -22.92
C LEU A 135 -34.85 84.21 -22.47
N GLU A 136 -34.58 85.31 -21.76
CA GLU A 136 -33.27 85.57 -21.15
C GLU A 136 -32.96 84.57 -20.03
N ASN A 137 -33.95 84.22 -19.19
CA ASN A 137 -33.79 83.17 -18.17
C ASN A 137 -33.62 81.78 -18.79
N ASP A 138 -34.41 81.43 -19.82
CA ASP A 138 -34.28 80.14 -20.52
C ASP A 138 -32.92 80.03 -21.22
N LYS A 139 -32.42 81.13 -21.78
CA LYS A 139 -31.07 81.20 -22.35
C LYS A 139 -29.99 80.99 -21.27
N ALA A 140 -30.13 81.61 -20.10
CA ALA A 140 -29.19 81.42 -19.00
C ALA A 140 -29.19 79.96 -18.50
N TRP A 141 -30.38 79.36 -18.39
CA TRP A 141 -30.53 77.95 -18.03
C TRP A 141 -29.89 77.02 -19.07
N LEU A 142 -30.11 77.25 -20.37
CA LEU A 142 -29.47 76.47 -21.44
C LEU A 142 -27.94 76.64 -21.49
N GLU A 143 -27.42 77.81 -21.09
CA GLU A 143 -25.97 78.04 -20.97
C GLU A 143 -25.39 77.28 -19.76
N GLU A 144 -26.12 77.17 -18.65
CA GLU A 144 -25.76 76.36 -17.48
C GLU A 144 -25.81 74.86 -17.79
N GLU A 145 -26.87 74.38 -18.46
CA GLU A 145 -27.00 73.00 -18.92
C GLU A 145 -25.86 72.60 -19.87
N ARG A 146 -25.47 73.51 -20.80
CA ARG A 146 -24.32 73.31 -21.68
C ARG A 146 -23.00 73.28 -20.93
N ALA A 147 -22.85 74.05 -19.85
CA ALA A 147 -21.67 74.00 -19.00
C ALA A 147 -21.59 72.66 -18.25
N HIS A 148 -22.71 72.20 -17.68
CA HIS A 148 -22.80 70.91 -17.01
C HIS A 148 -22.48 69.74 -17.96
N LEU A 149 -23.08 69.70 -19.15
CA LEU A 149 -22.79 68.67 -20.16
C LEU A 149 -21.33 68.71 -20.63
N LYS A 150 -20.70 69.88 -20.65
CA LYS A 150 -19.27 70.00 -20.97
C LYS A 150 -18.40 69.43 -19.84
N GLU A 151 -18.71 69.72 -18.58
CA GLU A 151 -18.01 69.14 -17.43
C GLU A 151 -18.21 67.61 -17.37
N GLU A 152 -19.44 67.13 -17.61
CA GLU A 152 -19.74 65.70 -17.65
C GLU A 152 -18.98 64.97 -18.76
N LYS A 153 -18.88 65.59 -19.95
CA LYS A 153 -18.04 65.08 -21.05
C LYS A 153 -16.56 65.04 -20.67
N GLU A 154 -16.05 66.06 -19.99
CA GLU A 154 -14.67 66.08 -19.50
C GLU A 154 -14.42 65.00 -18.43
N ARG A 155 -15.40 64.73 -17.54
CA ARG A 155 -15.32 63.63 -16.56
C ARG A 155 -15.34 62.26 -17.23
N LEU A 156 -16.19 62.06 -18.24
CA LEU A 156 -16.21 60.81 -19.01
C LEU A 156 -14.90 60.59 -19.77
N GLN A 157 -14.32 61.64 -20.36
CA GLN A 157 -13.00 61.55 -21.00
C GLN A 157 -11.88 61.22 -20.00
N GLN A 158 -11.94 61.77 -18.79
CA GLN A 158 -10.99 61.42 -17.73
C GLN A 158 -11.15 59.97 -17.27
N HIS A 159 -12.39 59.48 -17.16
CA HIS A 159 -12.68 58.10 -16.81
C HIS A 159 -12.22 57.13 -17.91
N GLU A 160 -12.50 57.41 -19.18
CA GLU A 160 -12.00 56.62 -20.31
C GLU A 160 -10.48 56.56 -20.33
N LYS A 161 -9.81 57.68 -20.02
CA LYS A 161 -8.35 57.71 -19.91
C LYS A 161 -7.85 56.87 -18.73
N ALA A 162 -8.50 56.95 -17.57
CA ALA A 162 -8.14 56.14 -16.41
C ALA A 162 -8.31 54.64 -16.69
N MET A 163 -9.41 54.23 -17.34
CA MET A 163 -9.63 52.84 -17.76
C MET A 163 -8.61 52.37 -18.81
N ALA A 164 -8.14 53.26 -19.69
CA ALA A 164 -7.07 52.95 -20.64
C ALA A 164 -5.72 52.75 -19.95
N ASP A 165 -5.39 53.61 -18.98
CA ASP A 165 -4.17 53.50 -18.18
C ASP A 165 -4.19 52.21 -17.32
N GLU A 166 -5.34 51.85 -16.72
CA GLU A 166 -5.52 50.61 -15.96
C GLU A 166 -5.38 49.36 -16.84
N ARG A 167 -5.93 49.36 -18.06
CA ARG A 167 -5.73 48.27 -19.04
C ARG A 167 -4.28 48.11 -19.46
N GLU A 168 -3.51 49.20 -19.59
CA GLU A 168 -2.08 49.12 -19.88
C GLU A 168 -1.29 48.62 -18.67
N GLU A 169 -1.69 48.97 -17.44
CA GLU A 169 -1.10 48.42 -16.21
C GLU A 169 -1.38 46.91 -16.07
N GLU A 170 -2.60 46.45 -16.37
CA GLU A 170 -2.93 45.02 -16.39
C GLU A 170 -2.13 44.26 -17.44
N LYS A 171 -2.00 44.78 -18.66
CA LYS A 171 -1.13 44.19 -19.68
C LYS A 171 0.34 44.12 -19.23
N ALA A 172 0.82 45.14 -18.52
CA ALA A 172 2.18 45.15 -17.97
C ALA A 172 2.34 44.08 -16.87
N LYS A 173 1.34 43.92 -15.98
CA LYS A 173 1.30 42.86 -14.96
C LYS A 173 1.24 41.46 -15.60
N GLU A 174 0.40 41.27 -16.60
CA GLU A 174 0.30 40.00 -17.34
C GLU A 174 1.63 39.65 -18.04
N ALA A 175 2.27 40.63 -18.69
CA ALA A 175 3.58 40.46 -19.30
C ALA A 175 4.66 40.10 -18.26
N ALA A 176 4.64 40.74 -17.08
CA ALA A 176 5.56 40.42 -15.99
C ALA A 176 5.34 39.00 -15.44
N LEU A 177 4.08 38.57 -15.29
CA LEU A 177 3.73 37.21 -14.89
C LEU A 177 4.19 36.17 -15.91
N ARG A 178 4.01 36.42 -17.22
CA ARG A 178 4.53 35.53 -18.28
C ARG A 178 6.04 35.37 -18.20
N VAL A 179 6.78 36.47 -18.01
CA VAL A 179 8.25 36.42 -17.86
C VAL A 179 8.67 35.66 -16.60
N ARG A 180 7.92 35.78 -15.50
CA ARG A 180 8.18 35.01 -14.27
C ARG A 180 7.91 33.52 -14.48
N LEU A 181 6.80 33.16 -15.12
CA LEU A 181 6.44 31.79 -15.43
C LEU A 181 7.48 31.14 -16.36
N GLU A 182 7.94 31.85 -17.39
CA GLU A 182 9.02 31.36 -18.28
C GLU A 182 10.34 31.13 -17.52
N LYS A 183 10.66 31.97 -16.54
CA LYS A 183 11.83 31.75 -15.66
C LYS A 183 11.64 30.54 -14.76
N GLU A 184 10.48 30.37 -14.14
CA GLU A 184 10.18 29.23 -13.28
C GLU A 184 10.20 27.91 -14.08
N ILE A 185 9.63 27.89 -15.29
CA ILE A 185 9.72 26.77 -16.22
C ILE A 185 11.19 26.50 -16.61
N SER A 186 11.99 27.53 -16.87
CA SER A 186 13.42 27.36 -17.16
C SER A 186 14.22 26.85 -15.96
N VAL A 187 13.85 27.20 -14.73
CA VAL A 187 14.49 26.70 -13.51
C VAL A 187 14.08 25.26 -13.26
N ALA A 188 12.80 24.91 -13.40
CA ALA A 188 12.31 23.55 -13.30
C ALA A 188 12.95 22.62 -14.35
N ALA A 189 13.12 23.10 -15.59
CA ALA A 189 13.81 22.35 -16.64
C ALA A 189 15.31 22.13 -16.34
N LYS A 190 15.97 23.09 -15.66
CA LYS A 190 17.37 22.95 -15.23
C LYS A 190 17.49 21.99 -14.05
N LEU A 191 16.63 22.10 -13.04
CA LEU A 191 16.58 21.18 -11.90
C LEU A 191 16.26 19.75 -12.33
N GLY A 192 15.38 19.56 -13.33
CA GLY A 192 15.13 18.24 -13.91
C GLY A 192 16.32 17.67 -14.69
N ALA A 193 17.15 18.52 -15.32
CA ALA A 193 18.37 18.08 -16.00
C ALA A 193 19.52 17.78 -15.03
N GLU A 194 19.67 18.59 -13.98
CA GLU A 194 20.64 18.41 -12.90
C GLU A 194 20.29 17.16 -12.07
N GLY A 195 19.02 16.97 -11.69
CA GLY A 195 18.55 15.76 -11.01
C GLY A 195 18.74 14.49 -11.86
N LYS A 196 18.61 14.58 -13.19
CA LYS A 196 18.91 13.45 -14.09
C LYS A 196 20.41 13.15 -14.16
N GLN A 197 21.27 14.17 -14.14
CA GLN A 197 22.73 13.99 -14.04
C GLN A 197 23.16 13.44 -12.69
N GLU A 198 22.56 13.89 -11.59
CA GLU A 198 22.82 13.37 -10.24
C GLU A 198 22.36 11.92 -10.12
N LEU A 199 21.19 11.56 -10.67
CA LEU A 199 20.72 10.18 -10.73
C LEU A 199 21.67 9.29 -11.54
N GLU A 200 22.18 9.78 -12.67
CA GLU A 200 23.13 9.04 -13.52
C GLU A 200 24.51 8.91 -12.83
N GLN A 201 24.94 9.91 -12.06
CA GLN A 201 26.14 9.84 -11.22
C GLN A 201 25.99 8.87 -10.06
N LEU A 202 24.83 8.88 -9.37
CA LEU A 202 24.50 7.94 -8.31
C LEU A 202 24.41 6.51 -8.85
N GLN A 203 23.81 6.29 -10.01
CA GLN A 203 23.80 4.98 -10.66
C GLN A 203 25.22 4.51 -11.02
N GLN A 204 26.09 5.40 -11.50
CA GLN A 204 27.50 5.07 -11.75
C GLN A 204 28.28 4.77 -10.46
N GLN A 205 28.03 5.51 -9.37
CA GLN A 205 28.62 5.23 -8.07
C GLN A 205 28.14 3.88 -7.52
N LEU A 206 26.85 3.59 -7.62
CA LEU A 206 26.25 2.34 -7.14
C LEU A 206 26.75 1.13 -7.94
N GLU A 207 26.99 1.29 -9.25
CA GLU A 207 27.64 0.26 -10.08
C GLU A 207 29.12 0.06 -9.69
N GLN A 208 29.85 1.14 -9.36
CA GLN A 208 31.22 1.05 -8.85
C GLN A 208 31.28 0.37 -7.49
N GLU A 209 30.36 0.69 -6.57
CA GLU A 209 30.23 0.04 -5.27
C GLU A 209 29.87 -1.44 -5.41
N ARG A 210 28.97 -1.80 -6.34
CA ARG A 210 28.69 -3.21 -6.69
C ARG A 210 29.92 -3.94 -7.21
N GLN A 211 30.78 -3.28 -8.00
CA GLN A 211 32.03 -3.87 -8.46
C GLN A 211 33.04 -4.02 -7.32
N GLN A 212 33.16 -3.03 -6.43
CA GLN A 212 33.99 -3.11 -5.23
C GLN A 212 33.51 -4.23 -4.30
N LEU A 213 32.20 -4.36 -4.08
CA LEU A 213 31.61 -5.45 -3.30
C LEU A 213 31.84 -6.82 -3.94
N LYS A 214 31.85 -6.93 -5.27
CA LYS A 214 32.26 -8.16 -5.96
C LYS A 214 33.74 -8.48 -5.74
N GLU A 215 34.61 -7.48 -5.67
CA GLU A 215 36.03 -7.70 -5.33
C GLU A 215 36.22 -8.04 -3.85
N VAL A 216 35.51 -7.38 -2.94
CA VAL A 216 35.46 -7.73 -1.52
C VAL A 216 34.93 -9.15 -1.34
N GLY A 217 33.89 -9.54 -2.07
CA GLY A 217 33.38 -10.92 -2.09
C GLY A 217 34.45 -11.94 -2.50
N LYS A 218 35.27 -11.64 -3.52
CA LYS A 218 36.41 -12.50 -3.91
C LYS A 218 37.51 -12.54 -2.84
N VAL A 219 37.76 -11.42 -2.15
CA VAL A 219 38.71 -11.36 -1.03
C VAL A 219 38.18 -12.18 0.15
N MET A 220 36.90 -12.02 0.50
CA MET A 220 36.21 -12.76 1.55
C MET A 220 36.15 -14.26 1.23
N GLU A 221 35.98 -14.65 -0.03
CA GLU A 221 36.00 -16.06 -0.46
C GLU A 221 37.42 -16.65 -0.38
N LYS A 222 38.44 -15.83 -0.67
CA LYS A 222 39.84 -16.19 -0.47
C LYS A 222 40.22 -16.26 1.02
N GLU A 223 39.70 -15.37 1.85
CA GLU A 223 39.83 -15.41 3.30
C GLU A 223 39.06 -16.59 3.88
N ARG A 224 37.86 -16.90 3.41
CA ARG A 224 37.09 -18.08 3.79
C ARG A 224 37.84 -19.36 3.44
N SER A 225 38.44 -19.42 2.26
CA SER A 225 39.32 -20.53 1.85
C SER A 225 40.58 -20.63 2.73
N SER A 226 41.17 -19.48 3.09
CA SER A 226 42.33 -19.42 3.99
C SER A 226 41.98 -19.77 5.44
N LEU A 227 40.80 -19.38 5.91
CA LEU A 227 40.25 -19.68 7.22
C LEU A 227 39.79 -21.13 7.29
N GLN A 228 39.33 -21.71 6.18
CA GLN A 228 39.01 -23.12 6.09
C GLN A 228 40.28 -23.97 6.10
N ALA A 229 41.33 -23.56 5.38
CA ALA A 229 42.66 -24.16 5.49
C ALA A 229 43.24 -23.96 6.92
N GLY A 230 43.03 -22.80 7.53
CA GLY A 230 43.41 -22.51 8.91
C GLY A 230 42.62 -23.34 9.93
N LYS A 231 41.33 -23.58 9.68
CA LYS A 231 40.46 -24.45 10.49
C LYS A 231 40.89 -25.89 10.37
N GLU A 232 41.24 -26.38 9.18
CA GLU A 232 41.80 -27.70 8.98
C GLU A 232 43.18 -27.85 9.66
N SER A 233 44.01 -26.81 9.60
CA SER A 233 45.27 -26.73 10.35
C SER A 233 45.05 -26.74 11.86
N LEU A 234 44.09 -25.96 12.37
CA LEU A 234 43.71 -25.92 13.79
C LEU A 234 43.05 -27.21 14.24
N ILE A 235 42.33 -27.92 13.37
CA ILE A 235 41.80 -29.26 13.67
C ILE A 235 42.94 -30.27 13.75
N ALA A 236 43.96 -30.17 12.89
CA ALA A 236 45.17 -30.99 12.98
C ALA A 236 45.98 -30.68 14.24
N GLU A 237 46.15 -29.39 14.57
CA GLU A 237 46.85 -28.92 15.75
C GLU A 237 46.07 -29.23 17.03
N ARG A 238 44.73 -29.18 17.00
CA ARG A 238 43.85 -29.61 18.11
C ARG A 238 43.84 -31.12 18.28
N LYS A 239 43.99 -31.92 17.21
CA LYS A 239 44.20 -33.37 17.32
C LYS A 239 45.56 -33.68 17.95
N GLN A 240 46.59 -32.91 17.61
CA GLN A 240 47.92 -33.00 18.22
C GLN A 240 47.87 -32.57 19.70
N PHE A 241 47.21 -31.44 20.01
CA PHE A 241 47.00 -30.92 21.35
C PHE A 241 46.11 -31.82 22.21
N LEU A 242 45.08 -32.48 21.64
CA LEU A 242 44.27 -33.47 22.37
C LEU A 242 45.07 -34.73 22.69
N SER A 243 46.00 -35.14 21.82
CA SER A 243 46.96 -36.21 22.16
C SER A 243 47.98 -35.79 23.24
N GLU A 244 48.35 -34.50 23.29
CA GLU A 244 49.24 -33.94 24.32
C GLU A 244 48.49 -33.61 25.63
N SER A 245 47.20 -33.27 25.58
CA SER A 245 46.33 -33.00 26.73
C SER A 245 45.84 -34.29 27.38
N GLN A 246 45.65 -35.37 26.63
CA GLN A 246 45.44 -36.70 27.23
C GLN A 246 46.68 -37.19 28.00
N ALA A 247 47.88 -36.67 27.69
CA ALA A 247 49.08 -36.89 28.48
C ALA A 247 49.23 -35.94 29.69
N ASN A 248 48.46 -34.85 29.76
CA ASN A 248 48.54 -33.83 30.81
C ASN A 248 47.30 -33.75 31.72
N LEU A 249 46.36 -34.68 31.60
CA LEU A 249 45.21 -34.88 32.50
C LEU A 249 45.63 -35.51 33.86
N GLU A 250 46.77 -35.07 34.40
CA GLU A 250 47.22 -35.39 35.76
C GLU A 250 47.33 -34.17 36.69
N MET A 251 47.02 -32.95 36.27
CA MET A 251 46.99 -31.82 37.22
C MET A 251 45.76 -30.94 37.06
N GLY A 252 44.85 -31.08 38.02
CA GLY A 252 43.68 -30.22 38.19
C GLY A 252 44.03 -28.85 38.76
N ALA A 253 43.35 -27.81 38.25
CA ALA A 253 43.14 -26.51 38.93
C ALA A 253 42.12 -25.57 38.24
N ALA A 254 41.36 -25.97 37.22
CA ALA A 254 40.58 -25.04 36.39
C ALA A 254 39.05 -25.05 36.60
N ALA A 255 38.57 -25.44 37.78
CA ALA A 255 37.13 -25.47 38.09
C ALA A 255 36.60 -24.18 38.77
N GLY A 256 37.49 -23.27 39.18
CA GLY A 256 37.12 -22.08 39.98
C GLY A 256 36.71 -20.84 39.18
N GLU A 257 37.22 -20.66 37.96
CA GLU A 257 36.95 -19.46 37.15
C GLU A 257 35.63 -19.56 36.38
N TRP A 258 35.26 -20.76 35.93
CA TRP A 258 34.01 -21.01 35.21
C TRP A 258 32.75 -20.75 36.07
N MET A 259 32.86 -20.91 37.39
CA MET A 259 31.74 -20.64 38.31
C MET A 259 31.51 -19.14 38.55
N LYS A 260 32.53 -18.29 38.38
CA LYS A 260 32.38 -16.82 38.52
C LYS A 260 31.73 -16.19 37.29
N GLU A 261 32.13 -16.63 36.11
CA GLU A 261 31.61 -16.13 34.84
C GLU A 261 30.12 -16.49 34.67
N LYS A 262 29.72 -17.68 35.15
CA LYS A 262 28.32 -18.10 35.22
C LYS A 262 27.49 -17.21 36.15
N GLU A 263 28.05 -16.75 37.26
CA GLU A 263 27.36 -15.89 38.23
C GLU A 263 27.20 -14.44 37.71
N GLU A 264 28.16 -13.95 36.94
CA GLU A 264 28.08 -12.63 36.27
C GLU A 264 27.07 -12.64 35.13
N PHE A 265 27.00 -13.72 34.35
CA PHE A 265 25.99 -13.88 33.30
C PHE A 265 24.56 -13.91 33.87
N THR A 266 24.33 -14.61 34.98
CA THR A 266 23.00 -14.60 35.64
C THR A 266 22.59 -13.21 36.12
N LYS A 267 23.54 -12.40 36.62
CA LYS A 267 23.27 -11.02 37.06
C LYS A 267 22.96 -10.09 35.89
N ALA A 268 23.62 -10.28 34.74
CA ALA A 268 23.32 -9.51 33.53
C ALA A 268 21.92 -9.82 32.98
N PHE A 269 21.56 -11.11 32.95
CA PHE A 269 20.23 -11.54 32.49
C PHE A 269 19.11 -11.04 33.40
N GLU A 270 19.33 -10.97 34.72
CA GLU A 270 18.35 -10.40 35.65
C GLU A 270 18.18 -8.89 35.51
N MET A 271 19.25 -8.13 35.22
CA MET A 271 19.12 -6.70 34.88
C MET A 271 18.35 -6.47 33.58
N GLU A 272 18.60 -7.28 32.56
CA GLU A 272 17.91 -7.16 31.27
C GLU A 272 16.41 -7.48 31.40
N LYS A 273 16.07 -8.48 32.22
CA LYS A 273 14.68 -8.79 32.57
C LYS A 273 13.99 -7.61 33.29
N GLU A 274 14.68 -6.97 34.25
CA GLU A 274 14.14 -5.78 34.93
C GLU A 274 13.92 -4.58 33.98
N LEU A 275 14.80 -4.40 32.99
CA LEU A 275 14.65 -3.36 31.97
C LEU A 275 13.45 -3.65 31.05
N PHE A 276 13.26 -4.90 30.67
CA PHE A 276 12.12 -5.32 29.87
C PHE A 276 10.79 -5.16 30.63
N GLU A 277 10.78 -5.47 31.93
CA GLU A 277 9.60 -5.26 32.80
C GLU A 277 9.25 -3.77 32.89
N LYS A 278 10.25 -2.88 33.02
CA LYS A 278 10.04 -1.41 33.01
C LYS A 278 9.53 -0.89 31.67
N ALA A 279 10.05 -1.40 30.54
CA ALA A 279 9.57 -1.04 29.22
C ALA A 279 8.11 -1.46 29.02
N ARG A 280 7.73 -2.64 29.52
CA ARG A 280 6.35 -3.12 29.49
C ARG A 280 5.40 -2.27 30.35
N GLU A 281 5.86 -1.77 31.50
CA GLU A 281 5.06 -0.84 32.31
C GLU A 281 4.90 0.53 31.65
N LEU A 282 5.91 1.03 30.94
CA LEU A 282 5.81 2.28 30.17
C LEU A 282 4.82 2.17 29.02
N LEU A 283 4.91 1.09 28.23
CA LEU A 283 3.93 0.82 27.16
C LEU A 283 2.51 0.67 27.70
N LYS A 284 2.35 0.12 28.90
CA LYS A 284 1.04 0.03 29.55
C LYS A 284 0.51 1.41 29.93
N LYS A 285 1.37 2.30 30.45
CA LYS A 285 1.01 3.71 30.70
C LYS A 285 0.62 4.46 29.43
N GLU A 286 1.39 4.33 28.36
CA GLU A 286 1.08 4.99 27.08
C GLU A 286 -0.24 4.49 26.50
N ARG A 287 -0.54 3.19 26.65
CA ARG A 287 -1.83 2.64 26.25
C ARG A 287 -2.98 3.18 27.10
N ASP A 288 -2.80 3.23 28.42
CA ASP A 288 -3.83 3.77 29.32
C ASP A 288 -4.07 5.28 29.03
N GLU A 289 -3.02 6.06 28.72
CA GLU A 289 -3.15 7.47 28.29
C GLU A 289 -3.82 7.63 26.92
N PHE A 290 -3.66 6.67 26.01
CA PHE A 290 -4.35 6.65 24.73
C PHE A 290 -5.84 6.33 24.90
N ASP A 291 -6.16 5.38 25.79
CA ASP A 291 -7.54 5.03 26.14
C ASP A 291 -8.25 6.21 26.83
N ASP A 292 -7.57 6.95 27.71
CA ASP A 292 -8.08 8.18 28.33
C ASP A 292 -8.40 9.26 27.27
N LYS A 293 -7.55 9.43 26.24
CA LYS A 293 -7.79 10.36 25.13
C LYS A 293 -8.94 9.93 24.22
N GLN A 294 -9.14 8.64 24.03
CA GLN A 294 -10.31 8.09 23.34
C GLN A 294 -11.60 8.41 24.11
N GLU A 295 -11.58 8.32 25.44
CA GLU A 295 -12.73 8.73 26.28
C GLU A 295 -12.98 10.24 26.22
N GLU A 296 -11.94 11.08 26.22
CA GLU A 296 -12.10 12.54 26.01
C GLU A 296 -12.74 12.85 24.65
N PHE A 297 -12.31 12.17 23.59
CA PHE A 297 -12.87 12.34 22.25
C PHE A 297 -14.33 11.86 22.16
N ALA A 298 -14.66 10.77 22.88
CA ALA A 298 -16.05 10.31 23.01
C ALA A 298 -16.92 11.35 23.75
N ALA A 299 -16.38 11.97 24.81
CA ALA A 299 -17.07 13.04 25.53
C ALA A 299 -17.28 14.30 24.68
N GLU A 300 -16.30 14.70 23.85
CA GLU A 300 -16.46 15.80 22.88
C GLU A 300 -17.53 15.49 21.84
N ARG A 301 -17.58 14.25 21.33
CA ARG A 301 -18.61 13.81 20.40
C ARG A 301 -20.01 13.89 21.03
N ASP A 302 -20.15 13.47 22.28
CA ASP A 302 -21.42 13.54 23.01
C ASP A 302 -21.85 15.00 23.26
N MET A 303 -20.91 15.91 23.53
CA MET A 303 -21.20 17.36 23.60
C MET A 303 -21.68 17.91 22.24
N PHE A 304 -21.06 17.50 21.14
CA PHE A 304 -21.48 17.89 19.79
C PHE A 304 -22.89 17.38 19.47
N GLU A 305 -23.23 16.19 19.98
CA GLU A 305 -24.54 15.60 19.83
C GLU A 305 -25.60 16.32 20.67
N GLU A 306 -25.24 16.77 21.88
CA GLU A 306 -26.07 17.62 22.73
C GLU A 306 -26.33 19.01 22.09
N ASP A 307 -25.31 19.60 21.44
CA ASP A 307 -25.45 20.85 20.71
C ASP A 307 -26.27 20.72 19.43
N ARG A 308 -26.16 19.57 18.73
CA ARG A 308 -27.05 19.22 17.62
C ARG A 308 -28.50 19.14 18.10
N ASP A 309 -28.75 18.51 19.25
CA ASP A 309 -30.09 18.36 19.81
C ASP A 309 -30.66 19.71 20.28
N LYS A 310 -29.84 20.60 20.85
CA LYS A 310 -30.24 22.00 21.13
C LYS A 310 -30.66 22.73 19.86
N LEU A 311 -29.94 22.55 18.76
CA LEU A 311 -30.26 23.12 17.44
C LEU A 311 -31.58 22.57 16.88
N VAL A 312 -31.88 21.29 17.13
CA VAL A 312 -33.16 20.69 16.78
C VAL A 312 -34.29 21.29 17.62
N THR A 313 -34.10 21.49 18.92
CA THR A 313 -35.11 22.15 19.78
C THR A 313 -35.32 23.62 19.42
N GLU A 314 -34.27 24.38 19.06
CA GLU A 314 -34.41 25.76 18.58
C GLU A 314 -35.17 25.82 17.25
N LYS A 315 -34.97 24.82 16.38
CA LYS A 315 -35.71 24.67 15.14
C LYS A 315 -37.19 24.38 15.41
N GLU A 316 -37.51 23.57 16.41
CA GLU A 316 -38.89 23.32 16.85
C GLU A 316 -39.54 24.59 17.44
N ASP A 317 -38.83 25.36 18.26
CA ASP A 317 -39.29 26.65 18.77
C ASP A 317 -39.54 27.67 17.63
N PHE A 318 -38.70 27.63 16.59
CA PHE A 318 -38.89 28.46 15.40
C PHE A 318 -40.14 28.04 14.62
N THR A 319 -40.47 26.74 14.57
CA THR A 319 -41.72 26.26 13.98
C THR A 319 -42.94 26.66 14.80
N SER A 320 -42.88 26.63 16.13
CA SER A 320 -43.98 27.11 16.98
C SER A 320 -44.19 28.63 16.87
N LYS A 321 -43.11 29.44 16.79
CA LYS A 321 -43.22 30.89 16.53
C LYS A 321 -43.79 31.20 15.15
N LYS A 322 -43.49 30.36 14.15
CA LYS A 322 -44.07 30.47 12.81
C LYS A 322 -45.58 30.17 12.84
N GLU A 323 -46.03 29.24 13.65
CA GLU A 323 -47.46 28.94 13.85
C GLU A 323 -48.19 30.08 14.58
N GLU A 324 -47.59 30.68 15.61
CA GLU A 324 -48.11 31.90 16.24
C GLU A 324 -48.25 33.07 15.26
N PHE A 325 -47.27 33.23 14.35
CA PHE A 325 -47.32 34.26 13.32
C PHE A 325 -48.46 33.99 12.30
N MET A 326 -48.73 32.72 11.99
CA MET A 326 -49.83 32.32 11.12
C MET A 326 -51.20 32.58 11.77
N MET A 327 -51.34 32.44 13.10
CA MET A 327 -52.56 32.84 13.81
C MET A 327 -52.79 34.36 13.78
N LYS A 328 -51.74 35.19 13.98
CA LYS A 328 -51.85 36.65 13.88
C LYS A 328 -52.20 37.15 12.48
N LYS A 329 -51.86 36.39 11.45
CA LYS A 329 -52.24 36.69 10.07
C LYS A 329 -53.74 36.51 9.83
N ALA A 330 -54.37 35.52 10.47
CA ALA A 330 -55.81 35.31 10.37
C ALA A 330 -56.61 36.46 11.00
N ASP A 331 -56.13 37.05 12.10
CA ASP A 331 -56.75 38.24 12.72
C ASP A 331 -56.68 39.48 11.81
N PHE A 332 -55.64 39.57 10.96
CA PHE A 332 -55.47 40.68 10.02
C PHE A 332 -56.40 40.56 8.81
N ASP A 333 -56.63 39.34 8.32
CA ASP A 333 -57.57 39.08 7.23
C ASP A 333 -59.03 39.41 7.65
N ASP A 334 -59.37 39.18 8.92
CA ASP A 334 -60.67 39.58 9.52
C ASP A 334 -60.85 41.10 9.62
N GLN A 335 -59.77 41.86 9.84
CA GLN A 335 -59.80 43.34 9.83
C GLN A 335 -59.99 43.89 8.41
N SER A 336 -59.36 43.28 7.41
CA SER A 336 -59.51 43.68 6.01
C SER A 336 -60.94 43.45 5.49
N ALA A 337 -61.63 42.41 5.97
CA ALA A 337 -63.02 42.13 5.59
C ALA A 337 -64.01 43.20 6.11
N ARG A 338 -63.73 43.82 7.27
CA ARG A 338 -64.58 44.90 7.83
C ARG A 338 -64.46 46.20 7.03
N PHE A 339 -63.28 46.51 6.50
CA PHE A 339 -63.06 47.68 5.64
C PHE A 339 -63.74 47.56 4.26
N ALA A 340 -63.97 46.34 3.76
CA ALA A 340 -64.65 46.12 2.50
C ALA A 340 -66.15 46.44 2.57
N ALA A 341 -66.79 46.21 3.74
CA ALA A 341 -68.21 46.50 3.95
C ALA A 341 -68.52 48.00 4.04
N GLU A 342 -67.60 48.79 4.60
CA GLU A 342 -67.75 50.24 4.79
C GLU A 342 -67.69 51.02 3.45
N LYS A 343 -67.02 50.44 2.44
CA LYS A 343 -66.89 51.02 1.10
C LYS A 343 -68.16 50.88 0.25
N GLU A 344 -69.07 49.97 0.62
CA GLU A 344 -70.31 49.72 -0.11
C GLU A 344 -71.45 50.65 0.33
N GLU A 345 -71.44 51.15 1.58
CA GLU A 345 -72.38 52.16 2.06
C GLU A 345 -72.19 53.52 1.38
N PHE A 346 -70.94 53.94 1.15
CA PHE A 346 -70.61 55.22 0.51
C PHE A 346 -71.05 55.29 -0.97
N ALA A 347 -71.17 54.14 -1.65
CA ALA A 347 -71.61 54.07 -3.03
C ALA A 347 -73.13 54.24 -3.21
N ASN A 348 -73.92 54.11 -2.14
CA ASN A 348 -75.37 54.26 -2.19
C ASN A 348 -75.83 55.72 -1.99
N GLU A 349 -75.07 56.56 -1.28
CA GLU A 349 -75.38 57.99 -1.11
C GLU A 349 -75.17 58.81 -2.40
N MET A 350 -74.19 58.44 -3.23
CA MET A 350 -73.90 59.14 -4.50
C MET A 350 -75.00 58.99 -5.56
N LYS A 351 -75.89 58.00 -5.43
CA LYS A 351 -77.00 57.78 -6.39
C LYS A 351 -78.25 58.60 -6.10
N GLU A 352 -78.38 59.21 -4.91
CA GLU A 352 -79.52 60.08 -4.57
C GLU A 352 -79.34 61.52 -5.04
N PHE A 353 -78.11 61.95 -5.35
CA PHE A 353 -77.81 63.34 -5.69
C PHE A 353 -78.16 63.71 -7.16
N GLU A 354 -78.23 62.72 -8.06
CA GLU A 354 -78.44 62.94 -9.51
C GLU A 354 -79.91 63.13 -9.94
N LYS A 355 -80.89 63.01 -9.04
CA LYS A 355 -82.33 63.08 -9.40
C LYS A 355 -82.96 64.49 -9.38
N ARG A 356 -82.17 65.56 -9.24
CA ARG A 356 -82.71 66.89 -8.88
C ARG A 356 -82.42 68.05 -9.83
N LYS A 357 -82.46 67.83 -11.16
CA LYS A 357 -82.26 68.96 -12.10
C LYS A 357 -83.00 68.83 -13.43
N GLU A 358 -84.27 69.27 -13.47
CA GLU A 358 -85.00 69.56 -14.73
C GLU A 358 -86.21 70.47 -14.43
N VAL A 359 -86.38 71.58 -15.20
CA VAL A 359 -87.62 72.18 -15.77
C VAL A 359 -87.44 73.68 -16.13
N ASN A 360 -87.25 73.93 -17.43
CA ASN A 360 -87.77 74.93 -18.40
C ASN A 360 -88.46 76.24 -17.92
N ASP A 361 -88.05 77.41 -18.44
CA ASP A 361 -88.36 78.05 -19.75
C ASP A 361 -89.75 78.72 -19.84
N ASP A 362 -89.95 79.82 -19.11
CA ASP A 362 -90.84 80.92 -19.53
C ASP A 362 -89.98 82.06 -20.11
N ALA A 363 -89.64 81.83 -21.37
CA ALA A 363 -88.61 82.46 -22.15
C ALA A 363 -88.84 83.95 -22.47
N MET A 364 -87.70 84.64 -22.57
CA MET A 364 -87.45 85.86 -23.35
C MET A 364 -87.89 87.23 -22.82
N GLU A 365 -88.91 87.39 -21.98
CA GLU A 365 -89.13 88.70 -21.29
C GLU A 365 -88.43 88.78 -19.94
N GLU A 366 -88.18 87.62 -19.31
CA GLU A 366 -87.27 87.51 -18.18
C GLU A 366 -85.82 87.71 -18.61
N GLU A 367 -85.44 87.38 -19.86
CA GLU A 367 -84.07 87.53 -20.39
C GLU A 367 -83.52 88.96 -20.33
N MET A 368 -84.36 89.99 -20.41
CA MET A 368 -83.89 91.38 -20.36
C MET A 368 -83.68 91.89 -18.93
N ARG A 369 -84.50 91.42 -17.96
CA ARG A 369 -84.24 91.61 -16.53
C ARG A 369 -83.15 90.66 -16.04
N ASP A 370 -83.02 89.51 -16.67
CA ASP A 370 -81.99 88.53 -16.42
C ASP A 370 -80.67 88.95 -17.00
N LEU A 371 -80.56 89.72 -18.07
CA LEU A 371 -79.26 90.32 -18.44
C LEU A 371 -78.81 91.33 -17.37
N GLN A 372 -79.73 92.08 -16.76
CA GLN A 372 -79.40 92.99 -15.65
C GLN A 372 -79.15 92.28 -14.31
N ARG A 373 -79.89 91.19 -14.01
CA ARG A 373 -79.58 90.27 -12.89
C ARG A 373 -78.35 89.41 -13.18
N GLN A 374 -78.02 89.09 -14.43
CA GLN A 374 -76.84 88.35 -14.85
C GLN A 374 -75.64 89.27 -14.77
N ILE A 375 -75.75 90.58 -15.03
CA ILE A 375 -74.65 91.51 -14.75
C ILE A 375 -74.45 91.66 -13.22
N ALA A 376 -75.51 91.72 -12.42
CA ALA A 376 -75.40 91.75 -10.96
C ALA A 376 -74.90 90.42 -10.38
N ALA A 377 -75.37 89.29 -10.91
CA ALA A 377 -74.97 87.94 -10.56
C ALA A 377 -73.58 87.62 -11.11
N LEU A 378 -73.16 88.17 -12.25
CA LEU A 378 -71.78 88.09 -12.74
C LEU A 378 -70.86 88.95 -11.89
N LYS A 379 -71.32 90.09 -11.35
CA LYS A 379 -70.55 90.86 -10.37
C LYS A 379 -70.44 90.13 -9.03
N GLN A 380 -71.54 89.54 -8.56
CA GLN A 380 -71.53 88.70 -7.37
C GLN A 380 -70.70 87.44 -7.59
N LYS A 381 -70.78 86.82 -8.77
CA LYS A 381 -70.00 85.65 -9.17
C LYS A 381 -68.54 86.00 -9.40
N ILE A 382 -68.20 87.18 -9.92
CA ILE A 382 -66.82 87.67 -9.96
C ILE A 382 -66.29 87.93 -8.54
N GLU A 383 -67.12 88.40 -7.61
CA GLU A 383 -66.69 88.59 -6.22
C GLU A 383 -66.61 87.25 -5.45
N GLU A 384 -67.51 86.29 -5.71
CA GLU A 384 -67.46 84.92 -5.22
C GLU A 384 -66.30 84.15 -5.83
N ASP A 385 -66.03 84.31 -7.13
CA ASP A 385 -64.86 83.78 -7.81
C ASP A 385 -63.61 84.45 -7.25
N ARG A 386 -63.63 85.75 -6.92
CA ARG A 386 -62.48 86.45 -6.30
C ARG A 386 -62.21 85.99 -4.87
N VAL A 387 -63.25 85.67 -4.10
CA VAL A 387 -63.13 85.01 -2.80
C VAL A 387 -62.70 83.55 -2.98
N GLY A 388 -63.20 82.86 -4.00
CA GLY A 388 -62.82 81.51 -4.40
C GLY A 388 -61.36 81.41 -4.80
N TYR A 389 -60.86 82.32 -5.63
CA TYR A 389 -59.45 82.48 -5.97
C TYR A 389 -58.61 82.91 -4.76
N GLY A 390 -59.21 83.62 -3.79
CA GLY A 390 -58.56 83.91 -2.51
C GLY A 390 -58.36 82.64 -1.67
N LEU A 391 -59.42 81.82 -1.53
CA LEU A 391 -59.39 80.54 -0.83
C LEU A 391 -58.54 79.50 -1.56
N GLU A 392 -58.57 79.46 -2.89
CA GLU A 392 -57.74 78.59 -3.72
C GLU A 392 -56.28 79.03 -3.65
N ARG A 393 -56.00 80.32 -3.53
CA ARG A 393 -54.65 80.82 -3.28
C ARG A 393 -54.16 80.46 -1.87
N GLU A 394 -55.00 80.57 -0.86
CA GLU A 394 -54.70 80.13 0.50
C GLU A 394 -54.53 78.60 0.58
N GLN A 395 -55.35 77.83 -0.13
CA GLN A 395 -55.20 76.38 -0.26
C GLN A 395 -53.90 76.01 -0.99
N ASN A 396 -53.59 76.68 -2.11
CA ASN A 396 -52.32 76.48 -2.81
C ASN A 396 -51.12 76.88 -1.95
N GLU A 397 -51.25 77.88 -1.07
CA GLU A 397 -50.19 78.28 -0.14
C GLU A 397 -50.00 77.23 0.98
N ILE A 398 -51.09 76.66 1.51
CA ILE A 398 -51.05 75.52 2.45
C ILE A 398 -50.46 74.27 1.77
N GLU A 399 -50.85 73.97 0.54
CA GLU A 399 -50.30 72.85 -0.24
C GLU A 399 -48.82 73.07 -0.54
N LEU A 400 -48.40 74.30 -0.85
CA LEU A 400 -46.99 74.64 -1.04
C LEU A 400 -46.19 74.45 0.26
N GLU A 401 -46.74 74.87 1.40
CA GLU A 401 -46.12 74.65 2.72
C GLU A 401 -46.04 73.15 3.07
N MET A 402 -47.08 72.37 2.76
CA MET A 402 -47.06 70.91 2.91
C MET A 402 -46.00 70.26 2.02
N VAL A 403 -45.92 70.64 0.74
CA VAL A 403 -44.89 70.14 -0.18
C VAL A 403 -43.48 70.55 0.27
N GLN A 404 -43.32 71.75 0.84
CA GLN A 404 -42.04 72.17 1.42
C GLN A 404 -41.67 71.33 2.65
N LYS A 405 -42.65 71.01 3.49
CA LYS A 405 -42.46 70.12 4.64
C LYS A 405 -42.11 68.70 4.21
N GLU A 406 -42.84 68.14 3.24
CA GLU A 406 -42.53 66.83 2.65
C GLU A 406 -41.14 66.82 2.00
N ARG A 407 -40.75 67.89 1.29
CA ARG A 407 -39.39 68.02 0.74
C ARG A 407 -38.33 68.05 1.83
N ALA A 408 -38.60 68.68 2.98
CA ALA A 408 -37.68 68.69 4.11
C ALA A 408 -37.55 67.30 4.77
N GLU A 409 -38.66 66.59 4.94
CA GLU A 409 -38.69 65.21 5.45
C GLU A 409 -37.97 64.26 4.48
N MET A 410 -38.18 64.41 3.18
CA MET A 410 -37.46 63.64 2.15
C MET A 410 -35.95 63.92 2.15
N ARG A 411 -35.52 65.15 2.45
CA ARG A 411 -34.09 65.46 2.63
C ARG A 411 -33.50 64.76 3.85
N GLN A 412 -34.21 64.76 4.97
CA GLN A 412 -33.78 64.04 6.17
C GLN A 412 -33.73 62.53 5.93
N ALA A 413 -34.72 61.96 5.23
CA ALA A 413 -34.71 60.54 4.86
C ALA A 413 -33.52 60.18 3.96
N ARG A 414 -33.17 61.05 2.99
CA ARG A 414 -31.96 60.85 2.16
C ARG A 414 -30.67 60.86 2.99
N GLU A 415 -30.57 61.76 3.96
CA GLU A 415 -29.40 61.83 4.86
C GLU A 415 -29.27 60.57 5.74
N VAL A 416 -30.40 59.98 6.17
CA VAL A 416 -30.40 58.70 6.89
C VAL A 416 -29.92 57.56 6.00
N VAL A 417 -30.46 57.47 4.77
CA VAL A 417 -30.04 56.44 3.79
C VAL A 417 -28.56 56.57 3.42
N GLU A 418 -28.04 57.79 3.34
CA GLU A 418 -26.61 58.03 3.10
C GLU A 418 -25.75 57.51 4.26
N LYS A 419 -26.15 57.78 5.51
CA LYS A 419 -25.48 57.22 6.71
C LYS A 419 -25.56 55.69 6.78
N GLU A 420 -26.69 55.10 6.40
CA GLU A 420 -26.85 53.65 6.33
C GLU A 420 -25.94 53.03 5.26
N ARG A 421 -25.79 53.69 4.10
CA ARG A 421 -24.82 53.26 3.07
C ARG A 421 -23.39 53.33 3.57
N ASP A 422 -23.00 54.42 4.22
CA ASP A 422 -21.65 54.55 4.79
C ASP A 422 -21.36 53.48 5.85
N LEU A 423 -22.37 53.08 6.63
CA LEU A 423 -22.25 51.97 7.59
C LEU A 423 -22.14 50.63 6.88
N ALA A 424 -22.97 50.37 5.88
CA ALA A 424 -22.91 49.14 5.08
C ALA A 424 -21.56 48.99 4.35
N ASP A 425 -20.98 50.08 3.84
CA ASP A 425 -19.66 50.07 3.22
C ASP A 425 -18.54 49.79 4.23
N LYS A 426 -18.68 50.24 5.48
CA LYS A 426 -17.75 49.89 6.57
C LYS A 426 -17.86 48.42 6.97
N GLU A 427 -19.08 47.91 7.10
CA GLU A 427 -19.32 46.48 7.40
C GLU A 427 -18.80 45.58 6.27
N ARG A 428 -18.99 45.99 5.01
CA ARG A 428 -18.44 45.28 3.86
C ARG A 428 -16.91 45.23 3.89
N LYS A 429 -16.24 46.36 4.18
CA LYS A 429 -14.77 46.38 4.32
C LYS A 429 -14.28 45.50 5.46
N ALA A 430 -14.95 45.54 6.61
CA ALA A 430 -14.60 44.67 7.74
C ALA A 430 -14.77 43.19 7.39
N ALA A 431 -15.84 42.83 6.68
CA ALA A 431 -16.06 41.45 6.22
C ALA A 431 -15.05 41.02 5.14
N GLU A 432 -14.60 41.93 4.28
CA GLU A 432 -13.54 41.68 3.31
C GLU A 432 -12.18 41.44 4.01
N GLU A 433 -11.88 42.19 5.08
CA GLU A 433 -10.69 41.98 5.93
C GLU A 433 -10.75 40.64 6.67
N GLU A 434 -11.89 40.26 7.23
CA GLU A 434 -12.09 38.95 7.90
C GLU A 434 -11.94 37.79 6.92
N ARG A 435 -12.49 37.92 5.70
CA ARG A 435 -12.31 36.93 4.64
C ARG A 435 -10.85 36.79 4.22
N ALA A 436 -10.10 37.89 4.16
CA ALA A 436 -8.68 37.84 3.86
C ALA A 436 -7.91 37.08 4.96
N ALA A 437 -8.20 37.36 6.23
CA ALA A 437 -7.59 36.65 7.36
C ALA A 437 -7.90 35.14 7.35
N LEU A 438 -9.15 34.76 7.09
CA LEU A 438 -9.53 33.34 6.97
C LEU A 438 -8.86 32.63 5.78
N VAL A 439 -8.56 33.36 4.70
CA VAL A 439 -7.82 32.80 3.56
C VAL A 439 -6.36 32.56 3.93
N GLU A 440 -5.74 33.46 4.71
CA GLU A 440 -4.38 33.25 5.24
C GLU A 440 -4.34 32.05 6.21
N GLU A 441 -5.27 31.96 7.17
CA GLU A 441 -5.37 30.81 8.09
C GLU A 441 -5.56 29.49 7.33
N ARG A 442 -6.39 29.48 6.27
CA ARG A 442 -6.57 28.30 5.42
C ARG A 442 -5.31 27.93 4.64
N GLN A 443 -4.46 28.90 4.29
CA GLN A 443 -3.16 28.62 3.66
C GLN A 443 -2.18 28.03 4.67
N GLU A 444 -2.14 28.55 5.91
CA GLU A 444 -1.32 28.01 6.99
C GLU A 444 -1.73 26.55 7.32
N LEU A 445 -3.02 26.28 7.50
CA LEU A 445 -3.52 24.91 7.73
C LEU A 445 -3.21 23.95 6.58
N ARG A 446 -3.17 24.44 5.32
CA ARG A 446 -2.74 23.61 4.19
C ARG A 446 -1.26 23.27 4.27
N THR A 447 -0.42 24.24 4.64
CA THR A 447 1.02 23.98 4.82
C THR A 447 1.27 23.03 5.98
N GLU A 448 0.50 23.12 7.08
CA GLU A 448 0.58 22.17 8.18
C GLU A 448 0.12 20.77 7.76
N LEU A 449 -0.95 20.66 6.98
CA LEU A 449 -1.42 19.37 6.44
C LEU A 449 -0.37 18.72 5.53
N ASP A 450 0.27 19.51 4.65
CA ASP A 450 1.33 19.03 3.78
C ASP A 450 2.55 18.55 4.60
N CYS A 451 2.93 19.28 5.66
CA CYS A 451 3.98 18.85 6.60
C CYS A 451 3.63 17.53 7.31
N VAL A 452 2.38 17.39 7.79
CA VAL A 452 1.92 16.16 8.46
C VAL A 452 1.93 14.97 7.47
N GLN A 453 1.57 15.20 6.21
CA GLN A 453 1.65 14.15 5.17
C GLN A 453 3.10 13.73 4.88
N GLU A 454 4.05 14.66 4.92
CA GLU A 454 5.48 14.32 4.81
C GLU A 454 5.98 13.52 6.04
N GLU A 455 5.53 13.88 7.24
CA GLU A 455 5.83 13.10 8.46
C GLU A 455 5.21 11.69 8.41
N GLU A 456 3.99 11.55 7.91
CA GLU A 456 3.31 10.25 7.75
C GLU A 456 4.09 9.34 6.79
N LYS A 457 4.52 9.86 5.63
CA LYS A 457 5.38 9.12 4.68
C LYS A 457 6.70 8.71 5.30
N ARG A 458 7.33 9.61 6.06
CA ARG A 458 8.58 9.30 6.75
C ARG A 458 8.38 8.20 7.81
N LEU A 459 7.28 8.23 8.55
CA LEU A 459 6.94 7.19 9.53
C LEU A 459 6.59 5.86 8.85
N GLU A 460 6.01 5.89 7.66
CA GLU A 460 5.76 4.70 6.84
C GLU A 460 7.08 4.06 6.37
N GLU A 461 8.03 4.86 5.87
CA GLU A 461 9.39 4.41 5.54
C GLU A 461 10.12 3.84 6.76
N GLU A 462 10.03 4.49 7.93
CA GLU A 462 10.61 3.98 9.19
C GLU A 462 9.93 2.66 9.63
N ARG A 463 8.62 2.50 9.40
CA ARG A 463 7.91 1.24 9.68
C ARG A 463 8.35 0.11 8.75
N GLU A 464 8.51 0.38 7.46
CA GLU A 464 9.00 -0.60 6.49
C GLU A 464 10.41 -1.06 6.85
N ALA A 465 11.32 -0.14 7.19
CA ALA A 465 12.67 -0.46 7.65
C ALA A 465 12.67 -1.35 8.92
N LEU A 466 11.79 -1.07 9.88
CA LEU A 466 11.64 -1.91 11.08
C LEU A 466 11.05 -3.30 10.77
N VAL A 467 10.23 -3.43 9.74
CA VAL A 467 9.72 -4.72 9.28
C VAL A 467 10.86 -5.54 8.66
N GLU A 468 11.70 -4.93 7.82
CA GLU A 468 12.89 -5.57 7.25
C GLU A 468 13.85 -6.05 8.35
N GLU A 469 14.17 -5.19 9.34
CA GLU A 469 15.02 -5.57 10.48
C GLU A 469 14.41 -6.74 11.28
N ARG A 470 13.09 -6.76 11.46
CA ARG A 470 12.40 -7.87 12.13
C ARG A 470 12.45 -9.17 11.33
N GLU A 471 12.41 -9.10 10.00
CA GLU A 471 12.56 -10.27 9.13
C GLU A 471 14.00 -10.80 9.16
N GLU A 472 15.01 -9.93 9.16
CA GLU A 472 16.41 -10.31 9.36
C GLU A 472 16.62 -10.99 10.71
N MET A 473 16.12 -10.40 11.81
CA MET A 473 16.17 -11.00 13.15
C MET A 473 15.45 -12.36 13.21
N ARG A 474 14.33 -12.54 12.48
CA ARG A 474 13.66 -13.85 12.36
C ARG A 474 14.51 -14.86 11.59
N ALA A 475 15.19 -14.44 10.54
CA ALA A 475 16.10 -15.29 9.79
C ALA A 475 17.31 -15.72 10.65
N GLU A 476 17.87 -14.81 11.45
CA GLU A 476 18.92 -15.11 12.42
C GLU A 476 18.44 -16.09 13.49
N LEU A 477 17.25 -15.88 14.06
CA LEU A 477 16.65 -16.82 15.01
C LEU A 477 16.44 -18.20 14.42
N ALA A 478 15.99 -18.30 13.16
CA ALA A 478 15.84 -19.58 12.46
C ALA A 478 17.20 -20.27 12.26
N SER A 479 18.25 -19.51 11.92
CA SER A 479 19.62 -20.02 11.81
C SER A 479 20.13 -20.54 13.16
N LEU A 480 19.93 -19.79 14.24
CA LEU A 480 20.32 -20.19 15.60
C LEU A 480 19.53 -21.42 16.08
N GLN A 481 18.25 -21.54 15.72
CA GLN A 481 17.46 -22.75 16.01
C GLN A 481 18.01 -23.97 15.28
N LYS A 482 18.46 -23.81 14.04
CA LYS A 482 19.12 -24.88 13.28
C LYS A 482 20.44 -25.29 13.94
N GLU A 483 21.28 -24.32 14.32
CA GLU A 483 22.52 -24.60 15.04
C GLU A 483 22.27 -25.28 16.39
N ARG A 484 21.22 -24.86 17.11
CA ARG A 484 20.79 -25.52 18.36
C ARG A 484 20.41 -26.98 18.12
N HIS A 485 19.66 -27.28 17.06
CA HIS A 485 19.33 -28.66 16.71
C HIS A 485 20.56 -29.48 16.30
N ASP A 486 21.50 -28.89 15.54
CA ASP A 486 22.75 -29.55 15.18
C ASP A 486 23.60 -29.87 16.42
N ILE A 487 23.63 -28.95 17.41
CA ILE A 487 24.30 -29.19 18.69
C ILE A 487 23.58 -30.27 19.51
N GLU A 488 22.25 -30.25 19.58
CA GLU A 488 21.46 -31.30 20.26
C GLU A 488 21.74 -32.68 19.64
N TYR A 489 21.81 -32.76 18.31
CA TYR A 489 22.17 -33.97 17.59
C TYR A 489 23.59 -34.45 17.94
N GLN A 490 24.57 -33.54 17.93
CA GLN A 490 25.94 -33.88 18.34
C GLN A 490 26.04 -34.31 19.80
N MET A 491 25.26 -33.72 20.70
CA MET A 491 25.20 -34.15 22.10
C MET A 491 24.59 -35.54 22.24
N ALA A 492 23.55 -35.87 21.46
CA ALA A 492 22.96 -37.20 21.43
C ALA A 492 23.98 -38.25 20.91
N GLU A 493 24.69 -37.94 19.82
CA GLU A 493 25.73 -38.81 19.26
C GLU A 493 26.90 -39.02 20.25
N LEU A 494 27.29 -37.97 20.98
CA LEU A 494 28.29 -38.08 22.05
C LEU A 494 27.76 -38.90 23.23
N GLY A 495 26.48 -38.78 23.57
CA GLY A 495 25.82 -39.60 24.60
C GLY A 495 25.83 -41.08 24.23
N GLU A 496 25.52 -41.44 22.98
CA GLU A 496 25.62 -42.82 22.50
C GLU A 496 27.07 -43.33 22.54
N LYS A 497 28.04 -42.52 22.12
CA LYS A 497 29.47 -42.88 22.24
C LYS A 497 29.90 -43.10 23.69
N GLN A 498 29.37 -42.32 24.63
CA GLN A 498 29.61 -42.51 26.06
C GLN A 498 29.01 -43.83 26.55
N CYS A 499 27.75 -44.14 26.20
CA CYS A 499 27.14 -45.43 26.52
C CYS A 499 27.95 -46.61 25.96
N ASN A 500 28.37 -46.55 24.70
CA ASN A 500 29.19 -47.60 24.09
C ASN A 500 30.54 -47.76 24.80
N MET A 501 31.19 -46.64 25.15
CA MET A 501 32.44 -46.66 25.94
C MET A 501 32.23 -47.25 27.35
N GLU A 502 31.10 -46.95 28.00
CA GLU A 502 30.75 -47.52 29.31
C GLU A 502 30.46 -49.03 29.19
N GLU A 503 29.80 -49.47 28.13
CA GLU A 503 29.59 -50.90 27.84
C GLU A 503 30.92 -51.62 27.57
N GLU A 504 31.81 -51.04 26.76
CA GLU A 504 33.16 -51.55 26.53
C GLU A 504 33.96 -51.63 27.84
N GLN A 505 33.88 -50.60 28.69
CA GLN A 505 34.51 -50.63 30.02
C GLN A 505 33.93 -51.75 30.89
N ALA A 506 32.61 -51.90 30.94
CA ALA A 506 31.96 -52.98 31.70
C ALA A 506 32.35 -54.36 31.16
N GLN A 507 32.51 -54.51 29.85
CA GLN A 507 32.99 -55.75 29.23
C GLN A 507 34.45 -56.02 29.58
N MET A 508 35.32 -55.02 29.49
CA MET A 508 36.72 -55.13 29.92
C MET A 508 36.85 -55.46 31.42
N GLU A 509 35.96 -54.95 32.26
CA GLU A 509 35.91 -55.30 33.68
C GLU A 509 35.46 -56.74 33.90
N LYS A 510 34.46 -57.23 33.16
CA LYS A 510 34.06 -58.64 33.18
C LYS A 510 35.19 -59.56 32.73
N GLU A 511 35.87 -59.23 31.63
CA GLU A 511 37.03 -59.98 31.16
C GLU A 511 38.16 -59.99 32.19
N ARG A 512 38.45 -58.85 32.84
CA ARG A 512 39.40 -58.79 33.95
C ARG A 512 38.97 -59.63 35.15
N ALA A 513 37.68 -59.71 35.45
CA ALA A 513 37.16 -60.57 36.52
C ALA A 513 37.33 -62.05 36.15
N CYS A 514 36.98 -62.45 34.94
CA CYS A 514 37.19 -63.81 34.45
C CYS A 514 38.67 -64.21 34.44
N LEU A 515 39.55 -63.33 33.99
CA LEU A 515 41.00 -63.56 34.02
C LEU A 515 41.55 -63.68 35.44
N LYS A 516 40.99 -62.94 36.41
CA LYS A 516 41.35 -63.10 37.83
C LYS A 516 40.91 -64.47 38.37
N GLU A 517 39.70 -64.92 38.04
CA GLU A 517 39.23 -66.25 38.42
C GLU A 517 40.07 -67.36 37.78
N GLU A 518 40.40 -67.23 36.50
CA GLU A 518 41.26 -68.19 35.80
C GLU A 518 42.68 -68.21 36.40
N LYS A 519 43.22 -67.03 36.76
CA LYS A 519 44.50 -66.95 37.48
C LYS A 519 44.45 -67.67 38.82
N VAL A 520 43.36 -67.53 39.60
CA VAL A 520 43.19 -68.24 40.87
C VAL A 520 43.14 -69.75 40.63
N LYS A 521 42.39 -70.22 39.63
CA LYS A 521 42.35 -71.66 39.27
C LYS A 521 43.73 -72.19 38.88
N VAL A 522 44.50 -71.45 38.09
CA VAL A 522 45.87 -71.83 37.73
C VAL A 522 46.78 -71.85 38.96
N GLU A 523 46.63 -70.90 39.89
CA GLU A 523 47.37 -70.92 41.17
C GLU A 523 47.00 -72.14 42.02
N GLU A 524 45.72 -72.50 42.10
CA GLU A 524 45.22 -73.71 42.78
C GLU A 524 45.78 -74.99 42.14
N ASP A 525 45.70 -75.12 40.81
CA ASP A 525 46.25 -76.25 40.06
C ASP A 525 47.76 -76.39 40.26
N MET A 526 48.48 -75.27 40.28
CA MET A 526 49.93 -75.25 40.56
C MET A 526 50.25 -75.63 42.00
N GLU A 527 49.41 -75.28 42.97
CA GLU A 527 49.57 -75.68 44.36
C GLU A 527 49.29 -77.17 44.54
N GLU A 528 48.25 -77.71 43.88
CA GLU A 528 47.99 -79.16 43.84
C GLU A 528 49.15 -79.92 43.18
N ALA A 529 49.69 -79.42 42.07
CA ALA A 529 50.85 -80.01 41.42
C ALA A 529 52.08 -80.03 42.34
N ARG A 530 52.28 -78.96 43.13
CA ARG A 530 53.35 -78.92 44.15
C ARG A 530 53.13 -79.96 45.24
N LYS A 531 51.90 -80.12 45.75
CA LYS A 531 51.59 -81.16 46.75
C LYS A 531 51.85 -82.57 46.21
N ARG A 532 51.43 -82.86 44.97
CA ARG A 532 51.71 -84.14 44.32
C ARG A 532 53.21 -84.40 44.16
N LEU A 533 53.97 -83.36 43.78
CA LEU A 533 55.42 -83.46 43.68
C LEU A 533 56.08 -83.70 45.05
N GLU A 534 55.58 -83.08 46.12
CA GLU A 534 56.07 -83.28 47.48
C GLU A 534 55.74 -84.70 48.01
N GLU A 535 54.58 -85.24 47.66
CA GLU A 535 54.19 -86.63 47.94
C GLU A 535 55.08 -87.62 47.16
N GLU A 536 55.35 -87.38 45.88
CA GLU A 536 56.29 -88.18 45.10
C GLU A 536 57.72 -88.11 45.66
N GLN A 537 58.19 -86.92 46.05
CA GLN A 537 59.49 -86.78 46.71
C GLN A 537 59.57 -87.57 48.01
N SER A 538 58.52 -87.51 48.84
CA SER A 538 58.44 -88.29 50.09
C SER A 538 58.46 -89.79 49.81
N ARG A 539 57.73 -90.25 48.78
CA ARG A 539 57.73 -91.66 48.36
C ARG A 539 59.10 -92.11 47.86
N VAL A 540 59.78 -91.29 47.06
CA VAL A 540 61.15 -91.57 46.59
C VAL A 540 62.14 -91.61 47.75
N GLU A 541 61.98 -90.75 48.76
CA GLU A 541 62.79 -90.79 49.98
C GLU A 541 62.55 -92.06 50.79
N GLU A 542 61.30 -92.52 50.90
CA GLU A 542 60.95 -93.80 51.54
C GLU A 542 61.55 -94.99 50.79
N GLU A 543 61.44 -95.03 49.46
CA GLU A 543 62.07 -96.06 48.62
C GLU A 543 63.60 -96.03 48.79
N ARG A 544 64.21 -94.84 48.86
CA ARG A 544 65.65 -94.70 49.14
C ARG A 544 66.02 -95.25 50.51
N ARG A 545 65.22 -94.98 51.55
CA ARG A 545 65.45 -95.56 52.89
C ARG A 545 65.35 -97.08 52.87
N HIS A 546 64.36 -97.63 52.17
CA HIS A 546 64.23 -99.08 52.00
C HIS A 546 65.45 -99.68 51.32
N PHE A 547 65.96 -99.04 50.25
CA PHE A 547 67.20 -99.49 49.60
C PHE A 547 68.43 -99.39 50.50
N GLU A 548 68.52 -98.36 51.35
CA GLU A 548 69.58 -98.23 52.35
C GLU A 548 69.50 -99.34 53.41
N GLU A 549 68.30 -99.66 53.91
CA GLU A 549 68.05 -100.77 54.84
C GLU A 549 68.39 -102.13 54.21
N ASP A 550 67.99 -102.38 52.96
CA ASP A 550 68.34 -103.58 52.22
C ASP A 550 69.86 -103.73 52.02
N LEU A 551 70.54 -102.62 51.75
CA LEU A 551 72.01 -102.57 51.65
C LEU A 551 72.67 -102.91 52.99
N GLU A 552 72.17 -102.39 54.11
CA GLU A 552 72.66 -102.72 55.46
C GLU A 552 72.43 -104.21 55.79
N LEU A 553 71.26 -104.76 55.48
CA LEU A 553 70.95 -106.19 55.63
C LEU A 553 71.90 -107.08 54.81
N LEU A 554 72.19 -106.67 53.57
CA LEU A 554 73.15 -107.35 52.70
C LEU A 554 74.57 -107.30 53.27
N GLN A 555 74.99 -106.15 53.82
CA GLN A 555 76.28 -106.01 54.48
C GLN A 555 76.39 -106.91 55.71
N GLN A 556 75.35 -106.96 56.55
CA GLN A 556 75.32 -107.86 57.71
C GLN A 556 75.43 -109.33 57.30
N ARG A 557 74.69 -109.78 56.29
CA ARG A 557 74.80 -111.15 55.76
C ARG A 557 76.20 -111.47 55.24
N LEU A 558 76.81 -110.55 54.50
CA LEU A 558 78.18 -110.72 54.03
C LEU A 558 79.19 -110.83 55.17
N GLU A 559 78.98 -110.11 56.26
CA GLU A 559 79.85 -110.15 57.44
C GLU A 559 79.66 -111.43 58.26
N GLU A 560 78.43 -111.95 58.35
CA GLU A 560 78.13 -113.28 58.89
C GLU A 560 78.77 -114.40 58.05
N ASP A 561 78.64 -114.34 56.73
CA ASP A 561 79.25 -115.31 55.82
C ASP A 561 80.78 -115.25 55.89
N ARG A 562 81.35 -114.05 55.98
CA ARG A 562 82.79 -113.88 56.21
C ARG A 562 83.22 -114.50 57.54
N SER A 563 82.45 -114.30 58.61
CA SER A 563 82.73 -114.90 59.92
C SER A 563 82.65 -116.43 59.89
N ARG A 564 81.68 -117.00 59.15
CA ARG A 564 81.58 -118.45 58.91
C ARG A 564 82.78 -118.98 58.13
N LEU A 565 83.18 -118.30 57.05
CA LEU A 565 84.35 -118.68 56.26
C LEU A 565 85.64 -118.60 57.06
N GLU A 566 85.78 -117.63 57.97
CA GLU A 566 86.91 -117.57 58.91
C GLU A 566 86.90 -118.73 59.91
N GLN A 567 85.73 -119.15 60.41
CA GLN A 567 85.60 -120.35 61.24
C GLN A 567 85.97 -121.63 60.48
N ASP A 568 85.48 -121.79 59.26
CA ASP A 568 85.80 -122.93 58.39
C ASP A 568 87.29 -122.97 58.06
N ARG A 569 87.91 -121.82 57.76
CA ARG A 569 89.35 -121.71 57.57
C ARG A 569 90.12 -122.14 58.82
N ALA A 570 89.69 -121.72 60.01
CA ALA A 570 90.33 -122.12 61.26
C ALA A 570 90.17 -123.62 61.56
N LEU A 571 89.06 -124.24 61.16
CA LEU A 571 88.86 -125.68 61.24
C LEU A 571 89.79 -126.42 60.26
N LEU A 572 89.91 -125.95 59.02
CA LEU A 572 90.83 -126.50 58.03
C LEU A 572 92.31 -126.35 58.45
N GLU A 573 92.68 -125.24 59.09
CA GLU A 573 94.02 -125.06 59.67
C GLU A 573 94.29 -126.08 60.79
N LYS A 574 93.29 -126.41 61.62
CA LYS A 574 93.42 -127.47 62.64
C LYS A 574 93.53 -128.86 62.01
N GLU A 575 92.76 -129.15 60.97
CA GLU A 575 92.83 -130.42 60.24
C GLU A 575 94.16 -130.59 59.52
N THR A 576 94.66 -129.54 58.86
CA THR A 576 95.98 -129.58 58.20
C THR A 576 97.11 -129.76 59.22
N ALA A 577 97.08 -129.07 60.37
CA ALA A 577 98.04 -129.30 61.45
C ALA A 577 97.97 -130.74 62.02
N ARG A 578 96.77 -131.32 62.08
CA ARG A 578 96.58 -132.73 62.48
C ARG A 578 97.15 -133.69 61.45
N LEU A 579 96.90 -133.44 60.16
CA LEU A 579 97.43 -134.23 59.05
C LEU A 579 98.95 -134.11 58.94
N GLU A 580 99.54 -132.95 59.22
CA GLU A 580 100.99 -132.79 59.31
C GLU A 580 101.58 -133.62 60.47
N LYS A 581 100.90 -133.65 61.61
CA LYS A 581 101.30 -134.50 62.74
C LYS A 581 101.20 -135.99 62.40
N ASP A 582 100.13 -136.40 61.73
CA ASP A 582 99.96 -137.78 61.27
C ASP A 582 101.02 -138.13 60.21
N ARG A 583 101.35 -137.20 59.32
CA ARG A 583 102.44 -137.36 58.35
C ARG A 583 103.80 -137.50 59.03
N ALA A 584 104.09 -136.71 60.06
CA ALA A 584 105.32 -136.83 60.84
C ALA A 584 105.41 -138.20 61.55
N ASN A 585 104.30 -138.65 62.16
CA ASN A 585 104.23 -139.98 62.76
C ASN A 585 104.45 -141.10 61.72
N LEU A 586 103.88 -140.97 60.51
CA LEU A 586 104.08 -141.93 59.43
C LEU A 586 105.51 -141.89 58.87
N GLU A 587 106.18 -140.73 58.86
CA GLU A 587 107.59 -140.61 58.52
C GLU A 587 108.48 -141.29 59.58
N ASP A 588 108.15 -141.17 60.88
CA ASP A 588 108.81 -141.89 61.96
C ASP A 588 108.58 -143.41 61.89
N GLU A 589 107.36 -143.87 61.60
CA GLU A 589 107.06 -145.29 61.34
C GLU A 589 107.82 -145.81 60.12
N ARG A 590 107.94 -145.00 59.06
CA ARG A 590 108.73 -145.37 57.88
C ARG A 590 110.21 -145.50 58.22
N LEU A 591 110.77 -144.63 59.07
CA LEU A 591 112.15 -144.75 59.54
C LEU A 591 112.36 -146.01 60.39
N MET A 592 111.43 -146.32 61.30
CA MET A 592 111.45 -147.56 62.08
C MET A 592 111.40 -148.80 61.18
N LEU A 593 110.55 -148.80 60.15
CA LEU A 593 110.45 -149.88 59.17
C LEU A 593 111.70 -150.00 58.28
N GLU A 594 112.34 -148.88 57.91
CA GLU A 594 113.63 -148.91 57.20
C GLU A 594 114.76 -149.48 58.08
N GLU A 595 114.73 -149.23 59.39
CA GLU A 595 115.67 -149.81 60.35
C GLU A 595 115.42 -151.31 60.57
N GLU A 596 114.15 -151.73 60.60
CA GLU A 596 113.74 -153.14 60.65
C GLU A 596 114.13 -153.87 59.35
N LYS A 597 113.96 -153.22 58.19
CA LYS A 597 114.43 -153.75 56.90
C LYS A 597 115.95 -153.92 56.87
N ARG A 598 116.72 -153.01 57.47
CA ARG A 598 118.18 -153.14 57.59
C ARG A 598 118.59 -154.35 58.45
N ARG A 599 117.84 -154.64 59.54
CA ARG A 599 118.05 -155.86 60.35
C ARG A 599 117.72 -157.13 59.57
N VAL A 600 116.62 -157.13 58.82
CA VAL A 600 116.24 -158.26 57.96
C VAL A 600 117.23 -158.48 56.81
N GLU A 601 117.83 -157.42 56.25
CA GLU A 601 118.90 -157.53 55.25
C GLU A 601 120.25 -157.99 55.83
N GLU A 602 120.57 -157.67 57.11
CA GLU A 602 121.72 -158.21 57.85
C GLU A 602 121.53 -159.71 58.21
N ASP A 603 120.33 -160.13 58.61
CA ASP A 603 120.00 -161.53 58.90
C ASP A 603 119.92 -162.38 57.62
N ARG A 604 119.63 -161.77 56.46
CA ARG A 604 119.63 -162.42 55.14
C ARG A 604 121.03 -162.63 54.56
N ALA A 605 122.07 -162.00 55.11
CA ALA A 605 123.47 -162.19 54.69
C ALA A 605 124.18 -163.39 55.37
N GLN A 606 123.54 -164.06 56.34
CA GLN A 606 124.12 -165.21 57.07
C GLN A 606 123.47 -166.58 56.77
N LEU A 607 122.39 -166.67 55.98
CA LEU A 607 121.63 -167.94 55.85
C LEU A 607 121.23 -168.38 54.44
N ASP A 608 121.78 -167.78 53.38
CA ASP A 608 121.57 -168.25 51.99
C ASP A 608 122.89 -168.67 51.32
N GLU A 609 123.58 -169.62 51.98
CA GLU A 609 124.47 -170.63 51.38
C GLU A 609 123.67 -171.84 50.82
N GLU A 610 122.35 -171.73 50.67
CA GLU A 610 121.50 -172.73 50.00
C GLU A 610 120.55 -172.09 48.98
N GLY A 611 120.92 -172.19 47.71
CA GLY A 611 120.01 -172.78 46.71
C GLY A 611 118.78 -172.01 46.25
N VAL A 612 119.01 -170.95 45.47
CA VAL A 612 118.53 -170.78 44.06
C VAL A 612 117.10 -171.23 43.68
N GLY A 613 116.29 -170.27 43.16
CA GLY A 613 115.50 -170.49 41.93
C GLY A 613 114.11 -169.83 41.79
N LYS A 614 114.05 -168.72 41.02
CA LYS A 614 113.08 -168.29 39.95
C LYS A 614 111.58 -168.72 40.01
N GLU A 615 110.55 -167.97 39.60
CA GLU A 615 110.40 -166.75 38.79
C GLU A 615 108.96 -166.16 38.90
N LYS A 616 108.90 -164.83 38.76
CA LYS A 616 107.83 -163.81 38.63
C LYS A 616 106.38 -164.19 38.24
N LYS A 617 105.42 -163.53 38.94
CA LYS A 617 104.11 -163.05 38.44
C LYS A 617 103.90 -161.58 38.88
N GLY A 618 103.35 -160.74 38.01
CA GLY A 618 102.77 -159.42 38.34
C GLY A 618 101.23 -159.49 38.26
N GLY A 619 100.42 -158.59 38.81
CA GLY A 619 100.61 -157.44 39.69
C GLY A 619 99.24 -157.17 40.35
N GLU A 620 99.25 -156.84 41.65
CA GLU A 620 98.09 -156.66 42.54
C GLU A 620 97.90 -155.17 42.89
N LYS A 621 96.65 -154.68 42.80
CA LYS A 621 95.71 -154.32 43.90
C LYS A 621 96.15 -153.20 44.85
N LYS A 622 95.17 -152.35 45.18
CA LYS A 622 94.89 -151.97 46.57
C LYS A 622 93.38 -151.96 46.80
N ASP A 623 92.94 -152.92 47.61
CA ASP A 623 91.77 -152.86 48.49
C ASP A 623 92.07 -151.81 49.61
N GLU A 624 91.17 -151.35 50.48
CA GLU A 624 90.23 -152.14 51.26
C GLU A 624 89.31 -151.19 52.07
N VAL A 625 88.09 -151.66 52.28
CA VAL A 625 86.96 -151.05 52.98
C VAL A 625 86.61 -151.97 54.16
N VAL A 626 86.32 -151.43 55.35
CA VAL A 626 85.72 -152.17 56.48
C VAL A 626 84.79 -151.24 57.32
N VAL A 627 83.46 -151.34 57.14
CA VAL A 627 82.37 -151.90 58.04
C VAL A 627 82.59 -151.83 59.59
N PRO A 628 81.62 -152.00 60.54
CA PRO A 628 80.11 -152.03 60.59
C PRO A 628 79.53 -151.03 61.66
N VAL A 629 78.22 -150.88 61.96
CA VAL A 629 77.26 -151.84 62.58
C VAL A 629 75.78 -151.42 62.41
N ALA A 630 75.02 -152.44 62.02
CA ALA A 630 73.58 -152.69 61.96
C ALA A 630 72.61 -152.03 62.98
N ALA A 631 71.39 -151.74 62.49
CA ALA A 631 70.14 -152.27 63.04
C ALA A 631 69.04 -152.25 61.96
N LYS A 632 68.23 -153.32 61.93
CA LYS A 632 67.18 -153.61 60.94
C LYS A 632 65.90 -152.82 61.22
N SER A 633 65.08 -152.66 60.19
CA SER A 633 63.61 -152.88 60.16
C SER A 633 62.84 -151.71 59.55
N LEU A 634 61.83 -152.05 58.74
CA LEU A 634 60.84 -151.18 58.08
C LEU A 634 61.24 -150.40 56.81
N ASP A 635 62.52 -150.15 56.53
CA ASP A 635 62.90 -149.23 55.43
C ASP A 635 62.77 -149.78 53.99
N GLU A 636 62.61 -151.07 53.73
CA GLU A 636 62.56 -151.54 52.32
C GLU A 636 61.17 -151.45 51.68
N GLN A 637 60.09 -151.49 52.48
CA GLN A 637 58.75 -151.16 51.97
C GLN A 637 58.51 -149.65 51.96
N GLU A 638 59.05 -148.91 52.94
CA GLU A 638 59.04 -147.45 52.91
C GLU A 638 59.96 -146.90 51.82
N ALA A 639 61.13 -147.48 51.53
CA ALA A 639 61.98 -147.03 50.42
C ALA A 639 61.37 -147.34 49.05
N TRP A 640 60.58 -148.41 48.91
CA TRP A 640 59.85 -148.68 47.67
C TRP A 640 58.65 -147.71 47.49
N LEU A 641 57.92 -147.40 48.57
CA LEU A 641 56.84 -146.41 48.56
C LEU A 641 57.37 -144.97 48.46
N LEU A 642 58.47 -144.64 49.12
CA LEU A 642 59.16 -143.36 49.02
C LEU A 642 59.79 -143.22 47.64
N LYS A 643 60.33 -144.28 47.04
CA LYS A 643 60.78 -144.23 45.64
C LYS A 643 59.62 -144.05 44.68
N GLN A 644 58.47 -144.71 44.90
CA GLN A 644 57.26 -144.45 44.13
C GLN A 644 56.74 -143.02 44.31
N LEU A 645 56.71 -142.51 45.54
CA LEU A 645 56.27 -141.15 45.88
C LEU A 645 57.28 -140.09 45.43
N GLU A 646 58.57 -140.41 45.39
CA GLU A 646 59.62 -139.51 44.94
C GLU A 646 59.72 -139.52 43.42
N ASP A 647 59.48 -140.64 42.77
CA ASP A 647 59.25 -140.71 41.32
C ASP A 647 57.92 -140.01 40.95
N GLU A 648 56.86 -140.13 41.75
CA GLU A 648 55.62 -139.35 41.58
C GLU A 648 55.81 -137.87 41.87
N ARG A 649 56.58 -137.51 42.91
CA ARG A 649 56.88 -136.11 43.25
C ARG A 649 57.77 -135.49 42.18
N ASN A 650 58.75 -136.22 41.66
CA ASN A 650 59.60 -135.76 40.58
C ASN A 650 58.81 -135.69 39.27
N ARG A 651 57.89 -136.62 39.01
CA ARG A 651 56.97 -136.55 37.87
C ARG A 651 55.98 -135.39 38.01
N LEU A 652 55.42 -135.13 39.19
CA LEU A 652 54.57 -133.98 39.46
C LEU A 652 55.34 -132.68 39.37
N HIS A 653 56.59 -132.64 39.81
CA HIS A 653 57.46 -131.47 39.67
C HIS A 653 57.87 -131.26 38.21
N GLN A 654 58.05 -132.33 37.42
CA GLN A 654 58.25 -132.26 35.98
C GLN A 654 56.97 -131.79 35.26
N GLU A 655 55.79 -132.32 35.62
CA GLU A 655 54.47 -131.90 35.10
C GLU A 655 54.10 -130.48 35.55
N GLU A 656 54.54 -130.03 36.73
CA GLU A 656 54.36 -128.67 37.26
C GLU A 656 55.31 -127.69 36.57
N LYS A 657 56.56 -128.10 36.34
CA LYS A 657 57.53 -127.34 35.55
C LYS A 657 57.13 -127.28 34.07
N GLU A 658 56.58 -128.35 33.51
CA GLU A 658 55.97 -128.36 32.17
C GLU A 658 54.68 -127.54 32.13
N ARG A 659 53.86 -127.51 33.19
CA ARG A 659 52.70 -126.59 33.30
C ARG A 659 53.11 -125.14 33.49
N GLU A 660 54.21 -124.86 34.18
CA GLU A 660 54.76 -123.50 34.32
C GLU A 660 55.45 -123.06 33.02
N GLU A 661 56.11 -123.96 32.30
CA GLU A 661 56.64 -123.70 30.95
C GLU A 661 55.52 -123.62 29.91
N GLU A 662 54.43 -124.37 30.05
CA GLU A 662 53.22 -124.27 29.21
C GLU A 662 52.40 -123.03 29.56
N LYS A 663 52.38 -122.60 30.83
CA LYS A 663 51.83 -121.30 31.24
C LYS A 663 52.70 -120.16 30.74
N ARG A 664 54.02 -120.22 30.90
CA ARG A 664 54.95 -119.24 30.31
C ARG A 664 54.84 -119.24 28.79
N LYS A 665 54.70 -120.38 28.11
CA LYS A 665 54.43 -120.43 26.67
C LYS A 665 53.06 -119.92 26.29
N LYS A 666 52.01 -120.13 27.09
CA LYS A 666 50.66 -119.57 26.85
C LYS A 666 50.55 -118.11 27.23
N GLU A 667 51.42 -117.60 28.09
CA GLU A 667 51.54 -116.20 28.49
C GLU A 667 52.43 -115.47 27.47
N GLU A 668 53.51 -116.11 26.99
CA GLU A 668 54.37 -115.67 25.89
C GLU A 668 53.65 -115.79 24.52
N GLU A 669 52.80 -116.78 24.28
CA GLU A 669 51.88 -116.83 23.11
C GLU A 669 50.69 -115.86 23.26
N ARG A 670 50.29 -115.47 24.49
CA ARG A 670 49.31 -114.37 24.68
C ARG A 670 49.95 -112.99 24.58
N GLU A 671 51.23 -112.88 24.90
CA GLU A 671 52.03 -111.67 24.69
C GLU A 671 52.45 -111.55 23.22
N ASP A 672 52.74 -112.65 22.51
CA ASP A 672 53.12 -112.65 21.09
C ASP A 672 51.91 -112.72 20.12
N GLU A 673 50.77 -113.33 20.47
CA GLU A 673 49.51 -113.21 19.71
C GLU A 673 48.66 -111.99 20.16
N GLY A 674 49.09 -111.28 21.20
CA GLY A 674 48.53 -110.01 21.67
C GLY A 674 49.32 -108.77 21.22
N PHE A 675 50.43 -108.95 20.51
CA PHE A 675 51.26 -107.88 19.94
C PHE A 675 51.47 -108.03 18.43
N GLU A 676 50.42 -108.40 17.70
CA GLU A 676 50.37 -108.08 16.26
C GLU A 676 48.91 -107.87 15.82
N LYS A 677 48.46 -106.58 15.88
CA LYS A 677 47.12 -106.00 15.62
C LYS A 677 46.35 -105.75 16.94
N ILE A 678 46.35 -104.57 17.55
CA ILE A 678 45.90 -103.27 17.04
C ILE A 678 46.25 -102.17 18.07
N PRO A 679 46.96 -101.09 17.70
CA PRO A 679 46.85 -99.79 18.36
C PRO A 679 46.30 -98.75 17.38
N TYR A 680 45.21 -99.10 16.71
CA TYR A 680 44.46 -98.19 15.82
C TYR A 680 42.98 -98.12 16.19
N GLU A 681 42.36 -99.15 16.79
CA GLU A 681 40.93 -99.16 17.07
C GLU A 681 40.54 -98.52 18.41
N GLU A 682 41.32 -98.61 19.49
CA GLU A 682 40.98 -97.84 20.72
C GLU A 682 41.25 -96.34 20.56
N GLU A 683 42.27 -95.98 19.77
CA GLU A 683 42.53 -94.59 19.39
C GLU A 683 41.54 -94.11 18.32
N GLU A 684 41.10 -94.96 17.37
CA GLU A 684 39.97 -94.64 16.47
C GLU A 684 38.65 -94.58 17.22
N GLU A 685 38.40 -95.40 18.23
CA GLU A 685 37.14 -95.41 18.96
C GLU A 685 37.07 -94.21 19.91
N LYS A 686 38.20 -93.84 20.54
CA LYS A 686 38.34 -92.57 21.25
C LYS A 686 38.21 -91.39 20.28
N LYS A 687 38.88 -91.39 19.12
CA LYS A 687 38.70 -90.38 18.07
C LYS A 687 37.30 -90.38 17.47
N ARG A 688 36.57 -91.50 17.44
CA ARG A 688 35.18 -91.58 16.96
C ARG A 688 34.21 -91.05 18.00
N ARG A 689 34.48 -91.27 19.29
CA ARG A 689 33.70 -90.68 20.39
C ARG A 689 33.95 -89.17 20.48
N GLU A 690 35.21 -88.75 20.43
CA GLU A 690 35.60 -87.33 20.37
C GLU A 690 35.06 -86.67 19.10
N ALA A 691 35.15 -87.30 17.92
CA ALA A 691 34.57 -86.76 16.69
C ALA A 691 33.03 -86.82 16.64
N GLN A 692 32.38 -87.69 17.41
CA GLN A 692 30.91 -87.67 17.58
C GLN A 692 30.49 -86.55 18.52
N GLU A 693 31.23 -86.31 19.60
CA GLU A 693 31.00 -85.21 20.52
C GLU A 693 31.28 -83.86 19.87
N GLU A 694 32.37 -83.77 19.11
CA GLU A 694 32.72 -82.60 18.32
C GLU A 694 31.67 -82.34 17.24
N ARG A 695 31.14 -83.37 16.55
CA ARG A 695 29.99 -83.19 15.65
C ARG A 695 28.72 -82.74 16.36
N ARG A 696 28.43 -83.23 17.57
CA ARG A 696 27.26 -82.75 18.34
C ARG A 696 27.43 -81.30 18.77
N LEU A 697 28.62 -80.92 19.22
CA LEU A 697 28.94 -79.53 19.59
C LEU A 697 28.97 -78.62 18.36
N GLU A 698 29.45 -79.10 17.21
CA GLU A 698 29.41 -78.39 15.92
C GLU A 698 27.97 -78.23 15.43
N GLU A 699 27.14 -79.27 15.51
CA GLU A 699 25.70 -79.18 15.19
C GLU A 699 24.95 -78.25 16.15
N GLU A 700 25.33 -78.20 17.42
CA GLU A 700 24.76 -77.29 18.41
C GLU A 700 25.20 -75.84 18.17
N ARG A 701 26.48 -75.61 17.83
CA ARG A 701 26.97 -74.32 17.34
C ARG A 701 26.26 -73.89 16.07
N GLN A 702 26.08 -74.79 15.10
CA GLN A 702 25.36 -74.49 13.86
C GLN A 702 23.88 -74.18 14.12
N ARG A 703 23.22 -74.86 15.07
CA ARG A 703 21.85 -74.51 15.48
C ARG A 703 21.77 -73.16 16.19
N TYR A 704 22.77 -72.84 17.01
CA TYR A 704 22.86 -71.55 17.68
C TYR A 704 23.14 -70.41 16.68
N GLU A 705 24.06 -70.62 15.74
CA GLU A 705 24.36 -69.67 14.66
C GLU A 705 23.21 -69.54 13.65
N GLU A 706 22.49 -70.63 13.32
CA GLU A 706 21.25 -70.55 12.54
C GLU A 706 20.14 -69.82 13.29
N GLY A 707 20.01 -70.03 14.61
CA GLY A 707 19.07 -69.30 15.45
C GLY A 707 19.37 -67.80 15.44
N ARG A 708 20.63 -67.43 15.67
CA ARG A 708 21.10 -66.04 15.62
C ARG A 708 20.90 -65.41 14.24
N ARG A 709 21.16 -66.15 13.16
CA ARG A 709 20.89 -65.68 11.79
C ARG A 709 19.41 -65.47 11.51
N ARG A 710 18.52 -66.32 12.03
CA ARG A 710 17.07 -66.14 11.87
C ARG A 710 16.58 -64.93 12.66
N GLU A 711 17.08 -64.72 13.88
CA GLU A 711 16.77 -63.53 14.68
C GLU A 711 17.32 -62.24 14.03
N GLU A 712 18.56 -62.25 13.54
CA GLU A 712 19.14 -61.13 12.77
C GLU A 712 18.35 -60.85 11.48
N GLU A 713 17.90 -61.89 10.77
CA GLU A 713 17.10 -61.73 9.55
C GLU A 713 15.67 -61.23 9.84
N GLU A 714 15.07 -61.65 10.96
CA GLU A 714 13.75 -61.17 11.40
C GLU A 714 13.80 -59.72 11.86
N LEU A 715 14.86 -59.30 12.57
CA LEU A 715 15.13 -57.89 12.88
C LEU A 715 15.32 -57.04 11.61
N ARG A 716 16.09 -57.52 10.63
CA ARG A 716 16.24 -56.79 9.35
C ARG A 716 14.92 -56.66 8.59
N ARG A 717 14.03 -57.66 8.67
CA ARG A 717 12.69 -57.54 8.08
C ARG A 717 11.82 -56.54 8.81
N GLN A 718 11.88 -56.49 10.14
CA GLN A 718 11.16 -55.49 10.94
C GLN A 718 11.67 -54.07 10.66
N GLU A 719 13.00 -53.87 10.63
CA GLU A 719 13.59 -52.58 10.26
C GLU A 719 13.26 -52.16 8.81
N GLU A 720 13.23 -53.11 7.87
CA GLU A 720 12.82 -52.83 6.49
C GLU A 720 11.32 -52.54 6.36
N GLU A 721 10.46 -53.18 7.15
CA GLU A 721 9.02 -52.88 7.19
C GLU A 721 8.74 -51.52 7.85
N GLU A 722 9.47 -51.19 8.93
CA GLU A 722 9.37 -49.89 9.61
C GLU A 722 9.85 -48.75 8.69
N LYS A 723 10.97 -48.94 7.97
CA LYS A 723 11.41 -47.98 6.95
C LYS A 723 10.41 -47.78 5.82
N ARG A 724 9.76 -48.86 5.35
CA ARG A 724 8.69 -48.73 4.33
C ARG A 724 7.48 -47.97 4.86
N HIS A 725 7.11 -48.18 6.12
CA HIS A 725 6.01 -47.46 6.75
C HIS A 725 6.35 -45.98 6.94
N GLU A 726 7.56 -45.65 7.36
CA GLU A 726 8.05 -44.27 7.47
C GLU A 726 8.10 -43.58 6.10
N GLU A 727 8.62 -44.25 5.06
CA GLU A 727 8.62 -43.73 3.69
C GLU A 727 7.20 -43.50 3.15
N GLU A 728 6.25 -44.41 3.42
CA GLU A 728 4.85 -44.27 3.00
C GLU A 728 4.11 -43.16 3.77
N GLU A 729 4.45 -42.94 5.04
CA GLU A 729 3.89 -41.85 5.84
C GLU A 729 4.48 -40.49 5.44
N GLU A 730 5.77 -40.44 5.11
CA GLU A 730 6.42 -39.24 4.57
C GLU A 730 5.87 -38.88 3.18
N GLU A 731 5.63 -39.87 2.32
CA GLU A 731 5.00 -39.67 1.00
C GLU A 731 3.57 -39.12 1.12
N LYS A 732 2.78 -39.61 2.09
CA LYS A 732 1.46 -39.04 2.40
C LYS A 732 1.54 -37.59 2.89
N ARG A 733 2.50 -37.26 3.75
CA ARG A 733 2.69 -35.88 4.21
C ARG A 733 3.08 -34.95 3.06
N ARG A 734 3.93 -35.41 2.14
CA ARG A 734 4.28 -34.65 0.92
C ARG A 734 3.07 -34.42 0.03
N GLN A 735 2.23 -35.43 -0.19
CA GLN A 735 0.99 -35.28 -0.96
C GLN A 735 0.00 -34.32 -0.29
N GLU A 736 -0.19 -34.41 1.03
CA GLU A 736 -1.05 -33.48 1.77
C GLU A 736 -0.53 -32.03 1.76
N GLU A 737 0.79 -31.84 1.78
CA GLU A 737 1.40 -30.50 1.63
C GLU A 737 1.29 -29.96 0.20
N GLU A 738 1.45 -30.80 -0.82
CA GLU A 738 1.23 -30.41 -2.22
C GLU A 738 -0.23 -30.05 -2.49
N ASP A 739 -1.19 -30.81 -1.97
CA ASP A 739 -2.62 -30.50 -2.08
C ASP A 739 -2.97 -29.18 -1.37
N LYS A 740 -2.38 -28.91 -0.19
CA LYS A 740 -2.55 -27.62 0.50
C LYS A 740 -1.96 -26.46 -0.29
N ARG A 741 -0.76 -26.63 -0.87
CA ARG A 741 -0.14 -25.61 -1.72
C ARG A 741 -1.01 -25.32 -2.95
N TYR A 742 -1.56 -26.36 -3.57
CA TYR A 742 -2.45 -26.21 -4.71
C TYR A 742 -3.75 -25.48 -4.34
N GLU A 743 -4.37 -25.77 -3.19
CA GLU A 743 -5.55 -25.05 -2.71
C GLU A 743 -5.25 -23.59 -2.33
N GLU A 744 -4.10 -23.31 -1.73
CA GLU A 744 -3.68 -21.94 -1.40
C GLU A 744 -3.33 -21.13 -2.67
N GLU A 745 -2.64 -21.72 -3.63
CA GLU A 745 -2.33 -21.10 -4.92
C GLU A 745 -3.60 -20.80 -5.70
N LYS A 746 -4.55 -21.73 -5.74
CA LYS A 746 -5.86 -21.51 -6.35
C LYS A 746 -6.66 -20.39 -5.70
N LYS A 747 -6.61 -20.25 -4.36
CA LYS A 747 -7.26 -19.12 -3.66
C LYS A 747 -6.60 -17.78 -3.99
N ARG A 748 -5.27 -17.75 -4.10
CA ARG A 748 -4.53 -16.54 -4.51
C ARG A 748 -4.87 -16.14 -5.95
N GLU A 749 -4.99 -17.10 -6.86
CA GLU A 749 -5.43 -16.84 -8.24
C GLU A 749 -6.87 -16.32 -8.29
N GLU A 750 -7.79 -16.89 -7.51
CA GLU A 750 -9.18 -16.42 -7.42
C GLU A 750 -9.28 -15.00 -6.82
N GLU A 751 -8.50 -14.69 -5.78
CA GLU A 751 -8.41 -13.35 -5.17
C GLU A 751 -7.77 -12.32 -6.12
N GLU A 752 -6.70 -12.69 -6.84
CA GLU A 752 -6.06 -11.81 -7.82
C GLU A 752 -6.97 -11.56 -9.04
N GLU A 753 -7.72 -12.57 -9.50
CA GLU A 753 -8.71 -12.41 -10.57
C GLU A 753 -9.89 -11.53 -10.13
N GLU A 754 -10.36 -11.65 -8.89
CA GLU A 754 -11.39 -10.76 -8.33
C GLU A 754 -10.89 -9.32 -8.22
N LYS A 755 -9.65 -9.11 -7.78
CA LYS A 755 -9.04 -7.78 -7.71
C LYS A 755 -8.89 -7.15 -9.09
N ARG A 756 -8.45 -7.91 -10.10
CA ARG A 756 -8.41 -7.45 -11.50
C ARG A 756 -9.78 -7.06 -12.03
N ARG A 757 -10.84 -7.79 -11.68
CA ARG A 757 -12.22 -7.45 -12.08
C ARG A 757 -12.70 -6.16 -11.43
N GLN A 758 -12.35 -5.92 -10.16
CA GLN A 758 -12.67 -4.67 -9.47
C GLN A 758 -11.92 -3.47 -10.08
N GLU A 759 -10.62 -3.63 -10.36
CA GLU A 759 -9.79 -2.62 -11.03
C GLU A 759 -10.31 -2.30 -12.45
N GLU A 760 -10.66 -3.31 -13.25
CA GLU A 760 -11.26 -3.10 -14.58
C GLU A 760 -12.65 -2.44 -14.51
N GLU A 761 -13.45 -2.70 -13.47
CA GLU A 761 -14.76 -2.06 -13.29
C GLU A 761 -14.62 -0.59 -12.86
N GLU A 762 -13.65 -0.27 -12.00
CA GLU A 762 -13.31 1.10 -11.61
C GLU A 762 -12.74 1.91 -12.77
N GLU A 763 -11.85 1.31 -13.57
CA GLU A 763 -11.31 1.95 -14.78
C GLU A 763 -12.42 2.27 -15.78
N ARG A 764 -13.37 1.35 -16.00
CA ARG A 764 -14.55 1.61 -16.85
C ARG A 764 -15.44 2.73 -16.31
N LYS A 765 -15.62 2.84 -14.99
CA LYS A 765 -16.39 3.93 -14.38
C LYS A 765 -15.69 5.28 -14.55
N LEU A 766 -14.37 5.32 -14.40
CA LEU A 766 -13.56 6.52 -14.63
C LEU A 766 -13.59 6.94 -16.10
N GLU A 767 -13.45 6.00 -17.04
CA GLU A 767 -13.56 6.29 -18.48
C GLU A 767 -14.97 6.78 -18.85
N GLU A 768 -16.04 6.21 -18.27
CA GLU A 768 -17.41 6.68 -18.49
C GLU A 768 -17.65 8.08 -17.92
N GLU A 769 -17.12 8.36 -16.72
CA GLU A 769 -17.18 9.69 -16.11
C GLU A 769 -16.40 10.74 -16.91
N GLU A 770 -15.20 10.41 -17.40
CA GLU A 770 -14.39 11.28 -18.24
C GLU A 770 -15.10 11.59 -19.57
N ARG A 771 -15.71 10.58 -20.20
CA ARG A 771 -16.52 10.77 -21.40
C ARG A 771 -17.72 11.70 -21.16
N LEU A 772 -18.40 11.58 -20.02
CA LEU A 772 -19.49 12.47 -19.65
C LEU A 772 -19.00 13.91 -19.42
N ARG A 773 -17.84 14.10 -18.79
CA ARG A 773 -17.23 15.43 -18.61
C ARG A 773 -16.82 16.06 -19.95
N GLU A 774 -16.30 15.27 -20.89
CA GLU A 774 -15.99 15.75 -22.24
C GLU A 774 -17.24 16.10 -23.05
N GLU A 775 -18.30 15.29 -22.96
CA GLU A 775 -19.58 15.58 -23.62
C GLU A 775 -20.24 16.83 -23.02
N GLU A 776 -20.19 17.02 -21.71
CA GLU A 776 -20.68 18.24 -21.04
C GLU A 776 -19.87 19.48 -21.46
N LYS A 777 -18.54 19.35 -21.57
CA LYS A 777 -17.68 20.43 -22.06
C LYS A 777 -18.02 20.82 -23.49
N LYS A 778 -18.20 19.84 -24.38
CA LYS A 778 -18.62 20.07 -25.78
C LYS A 778 -19.99 20.74 -25.84
N ARG A 779 -20.93 20.36 -24.97
CA ARG A 779 -22.26 20.99 -24.90
C ARG A 779 -22.18 22.44 -24.46
N LYS A 780 -21.36 22.75 -23.44
CA LYS A 780 -21.13 24.13 -22.99
C LYS A 780 -20.46 25.00 -24.06
N GLU A 781 -19.46 24.45 -24.77
CA GLU A 781 -18.80 25.14 -25.89
C GLU A 781 -19.78 25.38 -27.06
N GLU A 782 -20.68 24.43 -27.35
CA GLU A 782 -21.72 24.59 -28.38
C GLU A 782 -22.80 25.61 -27.96
N GLU A 783 -23.28 25.56 -26.72
CA GLU A 783 -24.21 26.54 -26.15
C GLU A 783 -23.62 27.96 -26.17
N GLU A 784 -22.34 28.13 -25.83
CA GLU A 784 -21.64 29.41 -25.89
C GLU A 784 -21.52 29.93 -27.33
N ARG A 785 -21.22 29.05 -28.30
CA ARG A 785 -21.20 29.43 -29.72
C ARG A 785 -22.56 29.91 -30.21
N VAL A 786 -23.63 29.23 -29.81
CA VAL A 786 -25.00 29.64 -30.15
C VAL A 786 -25.34 30.99 -29.50
N ARG A 787 -24.94 31.22 -28.24
CA ARG A 787 -25.12 32.51 -27.56
C ARG A 787 -24.42 33.65 -28.29
N GLN A 788 -23.16 33.46 -28.66
CA GLN A 788 -22.39 34.46 -29.43
C GLN A 788 -22.99 34.72 -30.82
N GLU A 789 -23.57 33.71 -31.47
CA GLU A 789 -24.23 33.89 -32.77
C GLU A 789 -25.57 34.64 -32.64
N GLN A 790 -26.35 34.36 -31.60
CA GLN A 790 -27.57 35.11 -31.29
C GLN A 790 -27.28 36.57 -30.91
N GLU A 791 -26.22 36.82 -30.16
CA GLU A 791 -25.79 38.19 -29.80
C GLU A 791 -25.37 38.98 -31.04
N LYS A 792 -24.58 38.37 -31.95
CA LYS A 792 -24.24 38.99 -33.25
C LYS A 792 -25.47 39.29 -34.11
N GLN A 793 -26.47 38.41 -34.10
CA GLN A 793 -27.72 38.65 -34.82
C GLN A 793 -28.52 39.81 -34.21
N LYS A 794 -28.58 39.90 -32.87
CA LYS A 794 -29.23 41.03 -32.17
C LYS A 794 -28.52 42.35 -32.45
N GLU A 795 -27.18 42.38 -32.37
CA GLU A 795 -26.38 43.56 -32.72
C GLU A 795 -26.60 43.99 -34.18
N GLU A 796 -26.67 43.05 -35.12
CA GLU A 796 -26.94 43.37 -36.52
C GLU A 796 -28.36 43.90 -36.73
N GLU A 797 -29.36 43.35 -36.03
CA GLU A 797 -30.74 43.85 -36.05
C GLU A 797 -30.85 45.26 -35.45
N GLU A 798 -30.20 45.53 -34.31
CA GLU A 798 -30.15 46.85 -33.70
C GLU A 798 -29.45 47.86 -34.61
N ARG A 799 -28.33 47.47 -35.24
CA ARG A 799 -27.63 48.31 -36.21
C ARG A 799 -28.50 48.62 -37.43
N GLN A 800 -29.33 47.68 -37.87
CA GLN A 800 -30.31 47.93 -38.93
C GLN A 800 -31.42 48.90 -38.48
N LYS A 801 -31.92 48.78 -37.24
CA LYS A 801 -32.90 49.71 -36.66
C LYS A 801 -32.34 51.13 -36.55
N GLN A 802 -31.11 51.28 -36.06
CA GLN A 802 -30.40 52.57 -36.02
C GLN A 802 -30.25 53.17 -37.42
N LEU A 803 -29.80 52.39 -38.40
CA LEU A 803 -29.70 52.84 -39.81
C LEU A 803 -31.05 53.24 -40.41
N GLN A 804 -32.16 52.63 -40.00
CA GLN A 804 -33.50 53.04 -40.44
C GLN A 804 -33.94 54.34 -39.76
N GLN A 805 -33.63 54.50 -38.48
CA GLN A 805 -33.89 55.72 -37.72
C GLN A 805 -33.09 56.90 -38.27
N GLU A 806 -31.78 56.75 -38.48
CA GLU A 806 -30.93 57.77 -39.11
C GLU A 806 -31.43 58.17 -40.50
N LYS A 807 -31.92 57.21 -41.30
CA LYS A 807 -32.53 57.50 -42.61
C LYS A 807 -33.83 58.29 -42.48
N LYS A 808 -34.62 58.05 -41.43
CA LYS A 808 -35.86 58.79 -41.15
C LYS A 808 -35.54 60.21 -40.70
N GLU A 809 -34.64 60.38 -39.74
CA GLU A 809 -34.17 61.67 -39.24
C GLU A 809 -33.48 62.49 -40.34
N GLY A 810 -32.63 61.85 -41.14
CA GLY A 810 -32.02 62.47 -42.31
C GLY A 810 -33.03 62.92 -43.36
N LEU A 811 -34.11 62.15 -43.56
CA LEU A 811 -35.17 62.50 -44.49
C LEU A 811 -35.96 63.71 -43.98
N GLU A 812 -36.28 63.73 -42.69
CA GLU A 812 -36.97 64.85 -42.02
C GLU A 812 -36.11 66.11 -42.07
N MET A 813 -34.80 66.00 -41.78
CA MET A 813 -33.84 67.10 -41.86
C MET A 813 -33.74 67.68 -43.27
N LEU A 814 -33.56 66.86 -44.30
CA LEU A 814 -33.51 67.37 -45.68
C LEU A 814 -34.85 67.98 -46.12
N THR A 815 -35.97 67.45 -45.62
CA THR A 815 -37.29 68.02 -45.94
C THR A 815 -37.52 69.37 -45.25
N SER A 816 -37.00 69.56 -44.03
CA SER A 816 -37.08 70.85 -43.32
C SER A 816 -36.23 71.94 -43.96
N PHE A 817 -35.12 71.58 -44.64
CA PHE A 817 -34.36 72.48 -45.52
C PHE A 817 -35.09 72.87 -46.82
N GLY A 818 -36.32 72.38 -47.03
CA GLY A 818 -37.16 72.74 -48.18
C GLY A 818 -36.99 71.83 -49.40
N PHE A 819 -36.18 70.77 -49.32
CA PHE A 819 -36.08 69.78 -50.39
C PHE A 819 -37.31 68.87 -50.40
N GLY A 820 -37.87 68.60 -51.57
CA GLY A 820 -39.03 67.72 -51.69
C GLY A 820 -38.71 66.29 -51.20
N ALA A 821 -39.58 65.69 -50.39
CA ALA A 821 -39.36 64.39 -49.76
C ALA A 821 -38.91 63.26 -50.72
N LYS A 822 -39.35 63.29 -51.99
CA LYS A 822 -38.91 62.34 -53.03
C LYS A 822 -37.46 62.56 -53.46
N GLU A 823 -37.00 63.82 -53.53
CA GLU A 823 -35.61 64.16 -53.85
C GLU A 823 -34.69 63.84 -52.66
N SER A 824 -35.12 64.18 -51.45
CA SER A 824 -34.43 63.85 -50.19
C SER A 824 -34.24 62.35 -50.00
N ARG A 825 -35.28 61.54 -50.25
CA ARG A 825 -35.19 60.07 -50.18
C ARG A 825 -34.26 59.49 -51.23
N ASN A 826 -34.26 60.04 -52.44
CA ASN A 826 -33.36 59.58 -53.51
C ASN A 826 -31.89 59.97 -53.22
N ALA A 827 -31.65 61.14 -52.64
CA ALA A 827 -30.31 61.58 -52.23
C ALA A 827 -29.78 60.69 -51.08
N LEU A 828 -30.57 60.49 -50.02
CA LEU A 828 -30.19 59.58 -48.92
C LEU A 828 -29.97 58.15 -49.39
N LYS A 829 -30.77 57.66 -50.34
CA LYS A 829 -30.55 56.33 -50.94
C LYS A 829 -29.23 56.26 -51.72
N LYS A 830 -28.86 57.33 -52.43
CA LYS A 830 -27.61 57.41 -53.20
C LYS A 830 -26.37 57.43 -52.30
N PHE A 831 -26.45 58.10 -51.14
CA PHE A 831 -25.35 58.24 -50.19
C PHE A 831 -25.49 57.37 -48.94
N LYS A 832 -26.24 56.26 -49.04
CA LYS A 832 -26.40 55.23 -47.99
C LYS A 832 -26.87 55.75 -46.62
N GLY A 833 -27.55 56.89 -46.56
CA GLY A 833 -28.04 57.51 -45.31
C GLY A 833 -27.19 58.66 -44.80
N ASP A 834 -26.04 58.97 -45.43
CA ASP A 834 -25.24 60.14 -45.09
C ASP A 834 -25.98 61.43 -45.47
N VAL A 835 -26.46 62.13 -44.44
CA VAL A 835 -27.29 63.33 -44.57
C VAL A 835 -26.49 64.49 -45.13
N GLN A 836 -25.19 64.59 -44.81
CA GLN A 836 -24.33 65.70 -45.27
C GLN A 836 -24.05 65.58 -46.76
N GLN A 837 -23.66 64.39 -47.23
CA GLN A 837 -23.45 64.16 -48.66
C GLN A 837 -24.74 64.27 -49.47
N ALA A 838 -25.87 63.81 -48.90
CA ALA A 838 -27.18 63.97 -49.52
C ALA A 838 -27.59 65.45 -49.62
N LEU A 839 -27.34 66.25 -48.58
CA LEU A 839 -27.59 67.69 -48.57
C LEU A 839 -26.74 68.42 -49.60
N GLU A 840 -25.43 68.15 -49.63
CA GLU A 840 -24.49 68.76 -50.57
C GLU A 840 -24.88 68.47 -52.03
N PHE A 841 -25.25 67.22 -52.32
CA PHE A 841 -25.74 66.83 -53.64
C PHE A 841 -27.03 67.55 -54.04
N LEU A 842 -27.96 67.75 -53.09
CA LEU A 842 -29.21 68.45 -53.35
C LEU A 842 -28.99 69.95 -53.57
N LEU A 843 -28.11 70.58 -52.79
CA LEU A 843 -27.72 71.98 -52.96
C LEU A 843 -27.06 72.21 -54.33
N GLN A 844 -26.13 71.34 -54.72
CA GLN A 844 -25.47 71.43 -56.03
C GLN A 844 -26.47 71.30 -57.18
N LYS A 845 -27.46 70.41 -57.03
CA LYS A 845 -28.52 70.22 -58.02
C LYS A 845 -29.47 71.42 -58.09
N GLN A 846 -29.74 72.08 -56.95
CA GLN A 846 -30.52 73.32 -56.91
C GLN A 846 -29.77 74.47 -57.60
N GLU A 847 -28.47 74.62 -57.34
CA GLU A 847 -27.63 75.64 -57.99
C GLU A 847 -27.60 75.44 -59.52
N GLN A 848 -27.57 74.18 -60.00
CA GLN A 848 -27.69 73.88 -61.42
C GLN A 848 -29.04 74.29 -62.00
N ARG A 849 -30.16 74.02 -61.31
CA ARG A 849 -31.50 74.47 -61.73
C ARG A 849 -31.59 75.99 -61.80
N GLU A 850 -31.03 76.69 -60.81
CA GLU A 850 -30.99 78.15 -60.80
C GLU A 850 -30.13 78.71 -61.93
N LYS A 851 -28.99 78.08 -62.26
CA LYS A 851 -28.19 78.44 -63.44
C LYS A 851 -28.96 78.22 -64.75
N GLU A 852 -29.60 77.07 -64.92
CA GLU A 852 -30.41 76.78 -66.10
C GLU A 852 -31.63 77.71 -66.22
N GLN A 853 -32.25 78.06 -65.10
CA GLN A 853 -33.38 78.99 -65.05
C GLN A 853 -32.93 80.41 -65.37
N LYS A 854 -31.79 80.85 -64.83
CA LYS A 854 -31.18 82.13 -65.18
C LYS A 854 -30.74 82.19 -66.63
N GLU A 855 -30.18 81.11 -67.18
CA GLU A 855 -29.88 81.00 -68.62
C GLU A 855 -31.13 81.01 -69.49
N LYS A 856 -32.24 80.42 -69.03
CA LYS A 856 -33.55 80.50 -69.71
C LYS A 856 -34.13 81.91 -69.65
N GLU A 857 -34.09 82.55 -68.48
CA GLU A 857 -34.54 83.93 -68.29
C GLU A 857 -33.69 84.90 -69.10
N ASP A 858 -32.37 84.71 -69.17
CA ASP A 858 -31.47 85.49 -70.02
C ASP A 858 -31.74 85.22 -71.52
N ARG A 859 -32.06 83.97 -71.91
CA ARG A 859 -32.51 83.65 -73.28
C ARG A 859 -33.84 84.32 -73.65
N GLU A 860 -34.80 84.37 -72.72
CA GLU A 860 -36.10 85.03 -72.91
C GLU A 860 -35.97 86.55 -72.94
N LYS A 861 -35.10 87.13 -72.11
CA LYS A 861 -34.93 88.58 -71.99
C LYS A 861 -34.12 89.19 -73.15
N TYR A 862 -33.21 88.44 -73.76
CA TYR A 862 -32.37 88.90 -74.88
C TYR A 862 -32.72 88.25 -76.23
N GLY A 863 -33.89 87.63 -76.35
CA GLY A 863 -34.48 87.23 -77.63
C GLY A 863 -33.56 86.40 -78.51
N GLY A 864 -32.91 85.37 -77.95
CA GLY A 864 -32.19 84.36 -78.74
C GLY A 864 -31.09 84.89 -79.70
N ASP A 865 -30.60 86.12 -79.52
CA ASP A 865 -29.44 86.61 -80.26
C ASP A 865 -28.17 86.07 -79.59
N ASN A 866 -27.41 85.28 -80.35
CA ASN A 866 -26.10 84.74 -79.98
C ASN A 866 -25.25 85.85 -79.33
N PRO A 867 -24.64 85.66 -78.14
CA PRO A 867 -23.85 86.71 -77.48
C PRO A 867 -22.74 87.29 -78.37
N LYS A 868 -22.23 86.48 -79.31
CA LYS A 868 -21.28 86.92 -80.35
C LYS A 868 -21.89 87.94 -81.33
N ARG A 869 -23.17 87.81 -81.65
CA ARG A 869 -23.91 88.79 -82.46
C ARG A 869 -24.06 90.11 -81.70
N ALA A 870 -24.38 90.07 -80.41
CA ALA A 870 -24.51 91.30 -79.61
C ALA A 870 -23.18 92.06 -79.49
N GLU A 871 -22.06 91.36 -79.27
CA GLU A 871 -20.72 91.97 -79.30
C GLU A 871 -20.33 92.47 -80.70
N GLY A 872 -20.56 91.66 -81.73
CA GLY A 872 -20.33 92.06 -83.12
C GLY A 872 -21.13 93.31 -83.51
N MET A 873 -22.38 93.39 -83.07
CA MET A 873 -23.27 94.51 -83.36
C MET A 873 -22.77 95.77 -82.66
N LYS A 874 -22.27 95.67 -81.41
CA LYS A 874 -21.59 96.79 -80.73
C LYS A 874 -20.35 97.28 -81.48
N VAL A 875 -19.53 96.37 -82.02
CA VAL A 875 -18.32 96.74 -82.78
C VAL A 875 -18.67 97.45 -84.09
N ILE A 876 -19.60 96.89 -84.87
CA ILE A 876 -19.99 97.43 -86.18
C ILE A 876 -20.73 98.77 -86.02
N VAL A 877 -21.63 98.88 -85.03
CA VAL A 877 -22.29 100.16 -84.72
C VAL A 877 -21.29 101.19 -84.19
N GLY A 878 -20.32 100.76 -83.39
CA GLY A 878 -19.21 101.61 -82.92
C GLY A 878 -18.34 102.17 -84.04
N MET A 879 -18.28 101.49 -85.20
CA MET A 879 -17.61 101.97 -86.41
C MET A 879 -18.47 102.94 -87.26
N GLY A 880 -19.70 103.24 -86.84
CA GLY A 880 -20.58 104.23 -87.47
C GLY A 880 -21.64 103.66 -88.41
N PHE A 881 -21.77 102.33 -88.52
CA PHE A 881 -22.86 101.70 -89.28
C PHE A 881 -24.17 101.70 -88.46
N GLY A 882 -25.32 101.83 -89.13
CA GLY A 882 -26.62 101.78 -88.46
C GLY A 882 -26.91 100.41 -87.85
N GLU A 883 -27.60 100.37 -86.71
CA GLU A 883 -27.85 99.14 -85.94
C GLU A 883 -28.59 98.06 -86.73
N ASP A 884 -29.60 98.44 -87.53
CA ASP A 884 -30.32 97.51 -88.40
C ASP A 884 -29.44 96.92 -89.51
N VAL A 885 -28.50 97.73 -90.01
CA VAL A 885 -27.56 97.36 -91.07
C VAL A 885 -26.50 96.42 -90.49
N ALA A 886 -25.96 96.74 -89.31
CA ALA A 886 -25.05 95.89 -88.55
C ALA A 886 -25.68 94.54 -88.21
N ARG A 887 -26.93 94.55 -87.71
CA ARG A 887 -27.69 93.35 -87.38
C ARG A 887 -27.91 92.47 -88.62
N LYS A 888 -28.32 93.06 -89.74
CA LYS A 888 -28.54 92.32 -90.99
C LYS A 888 -27.24 91.73 -91.54
N ALA A 889 -26.15 92.50 -91.54
CA ALA A 889 -24.84 92.02 -91.98
C ALA A 889 -24.34 90.86 -91.11
N LEU A 890 -24.48 90.95 -89.78
CA LEU A 890 -24.11 89.86 -88.88
C LEU A 890 -24.98 88.62 -89.07
N ILE A 891 -26.29 88.77 -89.29
CA ILE A 891 -27.18 87.63 -89.59
C ILE A 891 -26.74 86.94 -90.89
N GLU A 892 -26.46 87.71 -91.95
CA GLU A 892 -26.03 87.17 -93.23
C GLU A 892 -24.64 86.51 -93.16
N CYS A 893 -23.76 87.02 -92.31
CA CYS A 893 -22.39 86.52 -92.10
C CYS A 893 -22.27 85.57 -90.90
N LYS A 894 -23.39 84.98 -90.43
CA LYS A 894 -23.42 84.01 -89.31
C LYS A 894 -22.64 84.47 -88.07
N ASP A 895 -22.79 85.73 -87.72
CA ASP A 895 -22.18 86.40 -86.56
C ASP A 895 -20.65 86.57 -86.64
N ASN A 896 -20.05 86.42 -87.83
CA ASN A 896 -18.65 86.76 -88.06
C ASN A 896 -18.50 88.26 -88.33
N VAL A 897 -17.87 88.97 -87.38
CA VAL A 897 -17.73 90.43 -87.41
C VAL A 897 -16.84 90.90 -88.56
N GLU A 898 -15.78 90.15 -88.87
CA GLU A 898 -14.84 90.52 -89.94
C GLU A 898 -15.49 90.41 -91.31
N GLU A 899 -16.19 89.31 -91.58
CA GLU A 899 -16.95 89.10 -92.82
C GLU A 899 -18.11 90.10 -92.96
N ALA A 900 -18.78 90.41 -91.85
CA ALA A 900 -19.84 91.41 -91.83
C ALA A 900 -19.28 92.82 -92.10
N LEU A 901 -18.12 93.18 -91.55
CA LEU A 901 -17.45 94.45 -91.84
C LEU A 901 -16.94 94.52 -93.27
N GLU A 902 -16.34 93.45 -93.79
CA GLU A 902 -15.89 93.37 -95.18
C GLU A 902 -17.06 93.58 -96.13
N LYS A 903 -18.22 92.96 -95.85
CA LYS A 903 -19.45 93.12 -96.62
C LYS A 903 -20.11 94.50 -96.48
N LEU A 904 -19.88 95.20 -95.37
CA LEU A 904 -20.39 96.56 -95.17
C LEU A 904 -19.48 97.63 -95.77
N MET A 905 -18.18 97.33 -95.92
CA MET A 905 -17.20 98.22 -96.52
C MET A 905 -17.05 98.04 -98.04
N GLY A 906 -17.35 96.85 -98.57
CA GLY A 906 -17.44 96.55 -100.01
C GLY A 906 -18.79 96.90 -100.60
#